data_AF-A0A8J9T386-F1
#
_entry.id   AF-A0A8J9T386-F1
#
_cell.length_a   1.000
_cell.length_b   1.000
_cell.length_c   1.000
_cell.angle_alpha   90.00
_cell.angle_beta   90.00
_cell.angle_gamma   90.00
#
_symmetry.space_group_name_H-M   'P 1'
#
loop_
_entity.id
_entity.type
_entity.pdbx_description
1 polymer ?
#
loop_
_entity_poly.entity_id
_entity_poly.type
_entity_poly.pdbx_seq_one_letter_code
_entity_poly.pdbx_strand_id
1 'polypeptide(L)'
;MSIAFYPSKGLVCYGSEQASVKAGMNTAFPGAVDELGTSRGDIDADVLRLDLDDLGGEIMCLDWGGKAFRSPAVSLPHRHLVEHVLMKGSVKVVLVQESKTTTQRAQLFHRMTRLSRNPLIKMLAEESKDLVLSDINDIPRACQAIQDDWDSNQTGKSMNRLTAYNLSCCLRKRLEMHLNGPVHNRAVDILLTGCEVSLWLAEQFATDLQKAFPRLRTKAISSNKLLGLYGQELAVPSIGFPYSPRTYDLNDAIVVIVSHSGGTFAPLACSNLLQSTTKNIFVVTSEWDTQIGKQLRTMDGLMDASWDHLFSSRIFSTEVGMRPAEPCSVTVAATQQLLTNLFQYISAVILSDERFRQVVAATISEQDLRILEKCNRENIAALSDIVGVNECGFAIKKQISAEIDLRKAGNLWAEHVLENAKAYIMTFVYIFVTVVSGYPLIYAISYACGLDDTSNFVHLIRVLDAAIYFWLPQINVALLRLFQSRELLHRMGCRTVAIADIPWVAQSAEAFLSKIFACSYSIAGINVLSGNPNDHFVHRHTHRVVRGALVLCGRPDGRLSALATAEATVCLSVNQASSIQSLGGTCESITVGHNPFKLPLTKFGIFLKSNRPQFLCERMLVEKDAEGKRNEDDLAPSPVDQSLQCEGVKNFTQDGQERHSELNMALSSSVHLLPQKTRSASALLGAYTNIAEQADRNRGCNGSSEHSSIDEVLYSAIQERSWSNEGKKLFEALDVNSDGLLSEDEVIDGLYRLETLFLEDHTRAMFKVADGNSSGHVDFDEFLKLLDLADIDGDIKVPSASRDERGNIRIEPSHEEYFGETLRKFNAGKTQNNVEFRLARSQHFSQELYESRIASLQ
;
A
#
# COMPACT_ATOMS: atom_id res chain seq x y z
N MET A 1 -28.06 9.32 -14.02
CA MET A 1 -27.46 9.35 -15.38
C MET A 1 -26.83 10.73 -15.63
N SER A 2 -25.80 10.86 -16.47
CA SER A 2 -25.15 12.15 -16.80
C SER A 2 -25.42 12.61 -18.23
N ILE A 3 -25.61 13.92 -18.42
CA ILE A 3 -25.91 14.56 -19.72
C ILE A 3 -25.07 15.83 -19.86
N ALA A 4 -24.41 16.01 -20.99
CA ALA A 4 -23.50 17.13 -21.26
C ALA A 4 -23.87 17.83 -22.57
N PHE A 5 -23.95 19.16 -22.51
CA PHE A 5 -24.29 20.08 -23.59
C PHE A 5 -23.01 20.78 -24.07
N TYR A 6 -22.73 20.72 -25.38
CA TYR A 6 -21.54 21.32 -26.01
C TYR A 6 -21.95 22.35 -27.08
N PRO A 7 -22.28 23.61 -26.71
CA PRO A 7 -22.82 24.60 -27.67
C PRO A 7 -21.87 24.97 -28.81
N SER A 8 -20.55 24.88 -28.60
CA SER A 8 -19.54 25.09 -29.65
C SER A 8 -19.47 23.93 -30.65
N LYS A 9 -19.78 22.70 -30.21
CA LYS A 9 -19.74 21.47 -31.03
C LYS A 9 -21.11 21.15 -31.66
N GLY A 10 -22.20 21.77 -31.17
CA GLY A 10 -23.58 21.47 -31.60
C GLY A 10 -24.11 20.14 -31.08
N LEU A 11 -23.49 19.58 -30.03
CA LEU A 11 -23.74 18.22 -29.54
C LEU A 11 -24.38 18.19 -28.14
N VAL A 12 -25.17 17.16 -27.90
CA VAL A 12 -25.59 16.74 -26.55
C VAL A 12 -25.21 15.26 -26.39
N CYS A 13 -24.42 14.96 -25.35
CA CYS A 13 -23.96 13.61 -25.04
C CYS A 13 -24.63 13.14 -23.75
N TYR A 14 -25.06 11.87 -23.67
CA TYR A 14 -25.71 11.32 -22.47
C TYR A 14 -25.21 9.90 -22.18
N GLY A 15 -25.32 9.47 -20.92
CA GLY A 15 -24.93 8.12 -20.48
C GLY A 15 -24.27 8.13 -19.11
N SER A 16 -23.17 7.40 -18.96
CA SER A 16 -22.28 7.54 -17.81
C SER A 16 -21.54 8.89 -17.84
N GLU A 17 -20.99 9.32 -16.72
CA GLU A 17 -20.14 10.52 -16.66
C GLU A 17 -18.97 10.41 -17.64
N GLN A 18 -18.36 9.22 -17.72
CA GLN A 18 -17.22 8.94 -18.60
C GLN A 18 -17.59 9.13 -20.07
N ALA A 19 -18.74 8.62 -20.51
CA ALA A 19 -19.20 8.69 -21.89
C ALA A 19 -19.75 10.07 -22.28
N SER A 20 -20.49 10.73 -21.38
CA SER A 20 -21.14 12.03 -21.67
C SER A 20 -20.20 13.23 -21.50
N VAL A 21 -19.41 13.25 -20.43
CA VAL A 21 -18.55 14.37 -20.06
C VAL A 21 -17.15 14.18 -20.62
N LYS A 22 -16.48 13.08 -20.26
CA LYS A 22 -15.02 13.00 -20.45
C LYS A 22 -14.63 12.68 -21.89
N ALA A 23 -15.34 11.76 -22.55
CA ALA A 23 -15.16 11.53 -23.99
C ALA A 23 -15.51 12.79 -24.82
N GLY A 24 -16.63 13.47 -24.50
CA GLY A 24 -17.07 14.68 -25.20
C GLY A 24 -16.11 15.88 -25.04
N MET A 25 -15.34 15.95 -23.95
CA MET A 25 -14.22 16.88 -23.81
C MET A 25 -13.09 16.54 -24.80
N ASN A 26 -12.60 15.30 -24.80
CA ASN A 26 -11.42 14.88 -25.56
C ASN A 26 -11.62 14.86 -27.08
N THR A 27 -12.83 14.57 -27.59
CA THR A 27 -13.04 14.47 -29.05
C THR A 27 -13.05 15.85 -29.72
N ALA A 28 -12.08 16.10 -30.60
CA ALA A 28 -12.13 17.18 -31.58
C ALA A 28 -13.06 16.79 -32.75
N PHE A 29 -14.01 17.66 -33.11
CA PHE A 29 -15.00 17.36 -34.15
C PHE A 29 -14.73 18.14 -35.45
N PRO A 30 -14.99 17.53 -36.62
CA PRO A 30 -14.78 18.20 -37.90
C PRO A 30 -15.76 19.37 -38.07
N GLY A 31 -15.24 20.59 -38.19
CA GLY A 31 -16.01 21.79 -38.56
C GLY A 31 -15.96 22.97 -37.59
N ALA A 32 -15.35 22.83 -36.40
CA ALA A 32 -15.16 23.94 -35.47
C ALA A 32 -13.75 23.93 -34.87
N VAL A 33 -13.12 25.11 -34.76
CA VAL A 33 -11.90 25.30 -33.97
C VAL A 33 -12.29 25.36 -32.50
N ASP A 34 -11.61 24.58 -31.66
CA ASP A 34 -11.95 24.44 -30.24
C ASP A 34 -11.48 25.65 -29.40
N GLU A 35 -12.24 26.74 -29.44
CA GLU A 35 -12.06 27.86 -28.51
C GLU A 35 -12.78 27.60 -27.19
N LEU A 36 -12.14 26.78 -26.34
CA LEU A 36 -12.60 26.42 -25.00
C LEU A 36 -12.53 27.63 -24.03
N GLY A 37 -13.46 28.59 -24.21
CA GLY A 37 -13.74 29.68 -23.26
C GLY A 37 -13.74 31.12 -23.82
N THR A 38 -14.32 31.38 -25.00
CA THR A 38 -14.63 32.76 -25.43
C THR A 38 -15.85 33.38 -24.71
N SER A 39 -16.71 32.57 -24.10
CA SER A 39 -17.88 33.00 -23.32
C SER A 39 -17.51 33.66 -21.96
N ARG A 40 -17.33 34.99 -21.97
CA ARG A 40 -17.38 35.82 -20.75
C ARG A 40 -18.83 35.99 -20.29
N GLY A 41 -19.36 34.99 -19.60
CA GLY A 41 -20.60 35.10 -18.80
C GLY A 41 -21.92 34.81 -19.52
N ASP A 42 -21.89 34.34 -20.77
CA ASP A 42 -23.08 33.84 -21.46
C ASP A 42 -23.22 32.32 -21.23
N ILE A 43 -24.18 31.94 -20.39
CA ILE A 43 -24.42 30.55 -19.96
C ILE A 43 -24.82 29.66 -21.15
N ASP A 44 -25.50 30.21 -22.16
CA ASP A 44 -25.96 29.46 -23.34
C ASP A 44 -24.81 29.10 -24.31
N ALA A 45 -23.63 29.68 -24.11
CA ALA A 45 -22.41 29.39 -24.86
C ALA A 45 -21.43 28.47 -24.11
N ASP A 46 -21.68 28.18 -22.82
CA ASP A 46 -20.81 27.35 -21.99
C ASP A 46 -21.06 25.85 -22.18
N VAL A 47 -20.01 25.05 -21.98
CA VAL A 47 -20.16 23.59 -21.91
C VAL A 47 -20.70 23.24 -20.51
N LEU A 48 -21.88 22.62 -20.45
CA LEU A 48 -22.63 22.37 -19.22
C LEU A 48 -22.93 20.87 -19.04
N ARG A 49 -22.83 20.39 -17.81
CA ARG A 49 -23.22 19.03 -17.38
C ARG A 49 -24.45 19.11 -16.47
N LEU A 50 -25.42 18.24 -16.69
CA LEU A 50 -26.52 17.94 -15.77
C LEU A 50 -26.46 16.45 -15.39
N ASP A 51 -26.57 16.16 -14.10
CA ASP A 51 -26.76 14.79 -13.62
C ASP A 51 -28.23 14.63 -13.19
N LEU A 52 -28.90 13.60 -13.73
CA LEU A 52 -30.28 13.21 -13.40
C LEU A 52 -30.30 12.39 -12.11
N ASP A 53 -31.28 12.68 -11.26
CA ASP A 53 -31.57 11.91 -10.05
C ASP A 53 -32.27 10.58 -10.40
N ASP A 54 -31.47 9.51 -10.43
CA ASP A 54 -31.93 8.14 -10.70
C ASP A 54 -32.82 7.58 -9.56
N LEU A 55 -32.78 8.14 -8.34
CA LEU A 55 -33.62 7.70 -7.21
C LEU A 55 -34.98 8.41 -7.19
N GLY A 56 -35.01 9.69 -7.58
CA GLY A 56 -36.25 10.47 -7.70
C GLY A 56 -37.06 10.18 -8.97
N GLY A 57 -36.52 9.37 -9.90
CA GLY A 57 -37.17 9.09 -11.18
C GLY A 57 -37.20 10.32 -12.09
N GLU A 58 -36.05 10.96 -12.30
CA GLU A 58 -35.98 12.13 -13.17
C GLU A 58 -35.92 11.79 -14.66
N ILE A 59 -36.79 12.45 -15.41
CA ILE A 59 -36.93 12.31 -16.86
C ILE A 59 -36.70 13.68 -17.49
N MET A 60 -35.78 13.77 -18.45
CA MET A 60 -35.54 15.00 -19.21
C MET A 60 -35.94 14.80 -20.67
N CYS A 61 -36.89 15.62 -21.13
CA CYS A 61 -37.25 15.73 -22.53
C CYS A 61 -36.38 16.78 -23.21
N LEU A 62 -35.82 16.42 -24.37
CA LEU A 62 -35.01 17.28 -25.23
C LEU A 62 -35.68 17.44 -26.59
N ASP A 63 -35.99 18.68 -26.97
CA ASP A 63 -36.64 19.03 -28.23
C ASP A 63 -35.73 19.95 -29.07
N TRP A 64 -35.37 19.48 -30.27
CA TRP A 64 -34.56 20.20 -31.28
C TRP A 64 -35.42 20.99 -32.29
N GLY A 65 -36.70 21.20 -32.00
CA GLY A 65 -37.70 21.79 -32.89
C GLY A 65 -37.31 23.16 -33.46
N GLY A 66 -36.96 23.19 -34.75
CA GLY A 66 -36.75 24.42 -35.50
C GLY A 66 -38.01 25.29 -35.58
N LYS A 67 -37.83 26.61 -35.76
CA LYS A 67 -38.90 27.65 -35.68
C LYS A 67 -40.14 27.41 -36.57
N ALA A 68 -40.09 26.51 -37.55
CA ALA A 68 -41.11 26.33 -38.59
C ALA A 68 -42.33 25.45 -38.20
N PHE A 69 -42.21 24.53 -37.23
CA PHE A 69 -43.29 23.59 -36.88
C PHE A 69 -43.53 23.51 -35.37
N ARG A 70 -44.33 24.45 -34.83
CA ARG A 70 -44.66 24.53 -33.39
C ARG A 70 -45.86 23.67 -32.99
N SER A 71 -45.69 22.35 -32.97
CA SER A 71 -46.42 21.50 -32.02
C SER A 71 -45.65 21.47 -30.69
N PRO A 72 -46.27 21.69 -29.52
CA PRO A 72 -45.55 21.66 -28.24
C PRO A 72 -44.93 20.28 -27.96
N ALA A 73 -43.69 20.25 -27.47
CA ALA A 73 -42.93 19.03 -27.18
C ALA A 73 -43.63 18.12 -26.15
N VAL A 74 -44.39 18.73 -25.23
CA VAL A 74 -45.17 18.04 -24.20
C VAL A 74 -46.67 18.02 -24.52
N SER A 75 -47.30 16.87 -24.22
CA SER A 75 -48.74 16.65 -24.35
C SER A 75 -49.54 17.61 -23.45
N LEU A 76 -50.81 17.86 -23.77
CA LEU A 76 -51.66 18.86 -23.11
C LEU A 76 -51.58 18.84 -21.57
N PRO A 77 -51.62 17.68 -20.87
CA PRO A 77 -51.56 17.64 -19.40
C PRO A 77 -50.27 18.20 -18.81
N HIS A 78 -49.15 18.14 -19.54
CA HIS A 78 -47.81 18.46 -19.06
C HIS A 78 -47.30 19.84 -19.55
N ARG A 79 -48.14 20.63 -20.25
CA ARG A 79 -47.77 21.99 -20.71
C ARG A 79 -47.63 23.04 -19.61
N HIS A 80 -47.92 22.67 -18.35
CA HIS A 80 -47.69 23.52 -17.19
C HIS A 80 -46.23 23.47 -16.69
N LEU A 81 -45.43 22.53 -17.20
CA LEU A 81 -44.02 22.39 -16.87
C LEU A 81 -43.19 23.53 -17.50
N VAL A 82 -42.08 23.87 -16.84
CA VAL A 82 -41.18 24.94 -17.29
C VAL A 82 -40.35 24.46 -18.49
N GLU A 83 -40.48 25.13 -19.63
CA GLU A 83 -39.55 24.97 -20.75
C GLU A 83 -38.29 25.82 -20.50
N HIS A 84 -37.14 25.15 -20.40
CA HIS A 84 -35.83 25.79 -20.44
C HIS A 84 -35.29 25.78 -21.87
N VAL A 85 -34.48 26.77 -22.22
CA VAL A 85 -33.83 26.89 -23.54
C VAL A 85 -32.33 26.84 -23.30
N LEU A 86 -31.61 26.04 -24.11
CA LEU A 86 -30.16 25.85 -24.05
C LEU A 86 -29.56 25.88 -25.46
N MET A 87 -28.23 25.73 -25.55
CA MET A 87 -27.49 25.55 -26.81
C MET A 87 -27.78 26.68 -27.80
N LYS A 88 -27.69 27.94 -27.34
CA LYS A 88 -28.00 29.15 -28.12
C LYS A 88 -29.40 29.15 -28.77
N GLY A 89 -30.38 28.54 -28.12
CA GLY A 89 -31.75 28.45 -28.63
C GLY A 89 -32.04 27.31 -29.60
N SER A 90 -31.11 26.37 -29.77
CA SER A 90 -31.32 25.19 -30.64
C SER A 90 -31.97 23.99 -29.93
N VAL A 91 -31.95 23.95 -28.60
CA VAL A 91 -32.54 22.87 -27.81
C VAL A 91 -33.45 23.43 -26.72
N LYS A 92 -34.69 22.94 -26.67
CA LYS A 92 -35.60 23.08 -25.55
C LYS A 92 -35.46 21.89 -24.60
N VAL A 93 -35.55 22.16 -23.31
CA VAL A 93 -35.41 21.18 -22.24
C VAL A 93 -36.59 21.29 -21.29
N VAL A 94 -37.24 20.15 -21.02
CA VAL A 94 -38.27 20.02 -19.97
C VAL A 94 -37.83 18.92 -19.03
N LEU A 95 -37.74 19.24 -17.72
CA LEU A 95 -37.40 18.28 -16.68
C LEU A 95 -38.67 17.88 -15.91
N VAL A 96 -38.81 16.58 -15.65
CA VAL A 96 -39.90 15.97 -14.86
C VAL A 96 -39.27 15.09 -13.80
N GLN A 97 -39.91 14.98 -12.64
CA GLN A 97 -39.55 14.02 -11.60
C GLN A 97 -40.80 13.24 -11.21
N GLU A 98 -40.70 11.91 -11.21
CA GLU A 98 -41.83 11.04 -10.88
C GLU A 98 -42.11 11.03 -9.37
N SER A 99 -41.06 11.07 -8.55
CA SER A 99 -41.19 11.14 -7.09
C SER A 99 -41.60 12.53 -6.60
N LYS A 100 -42.54 12.56 -5.65
CA LYS A 100 -42.96 13.78 -4.92
C LYS A 100 -42.23 13.99 -3.60
N THR A 101 -41.37 13.06 -3.19
CA THR A 101 -40.66 13.14 -1.89
C THR A 101 -39.37 13.96 -1.96
N THR A 102 -38.77 14.07 -3.15
CA THR A 102 -37.57 14.90 -3.39
C THR A 102 -37.98 16.31 -3.83
N THR A 103 -37.34 17.34 -3.27
CA THR A 103 -37.63 18.75 -3.63
C THR A 103 -36.70 19.23 -4.74
N GLN A 104 -37.28 19.63 -5.88
CA GLN A 104 -36.52 20.27 -6.96
C GLN A 104 -36.05 21.68 -6.56
N ARG A 105 -34.79 22.02 -6.88
CA ARG A 105 -34.35 23.42 -6.93
C ARG A 105 -35.10 24.14 -8.06
N ALA A 106 -35.64 25.32 -7.78
CA ALA A 106 -36.55 26.06 -8.66
C ALA A 106 -35.97 26.53 -10.01
N GLN A 107 -34.66 26.36 -10.27
CA GLN A 107 -34.03 26.72 -11.54
C GLN A 107 -33.04 25.64 -11.98
N LEU A 108 -33.22 25.13 -13.20
CA LEU A 108 -32.37 24.10 -13.82
C LEU A 108 -30.87 24.46 -13.80
N PHE A 109 -30.54 25.73 -14.06
CA PHE A 109 -29.15 26.22 -14.08
C PHE A 109 -28.41 26.05 -12.75
N HIS A 110 -29.10 26.10 -11.59
CA HIS A 110 -28.49 25.87 -10.27
C HIS A 110 -28.16 24.38 -9.99
N ARG A 111 -28.41 23.50 -10.95
CA ARG A 111 -28.02 22.09 -10.93
C ARG A 111 -26.98 21.74 -11.99
N MET A 112 -26.69 22.65 -12.91
CA MET A 112 -25.72 22.43 -13.97
C MET A 112 -24.30 22.72 -13.49
N THR A 113 -23.37 21.82 -13.80
CA THR A 113 -21.93 22.01 -13.57
C THR A 113 -21.29 22.56 -14.84
N ARG A 114 -20.60 23.71 -14.76
CA ARG A 114 -19.79 24.20 -15.88
C ARG A 114 -18.58 23.29 -16.07
N LEU A 115 -18.38 22.85 -17.30
CA LEU A 115 -17.27 21.98 -17.71
C LEU A 115 -16.09 22.81 -18.23
N SER A 116 -16.36 23.92 -18.92
CA SER A 116 -15.32 24.83 -19.42
C SER A 116 -14.52 25.47 -18.28
N ARG A 117 -13.18 25.32 -18.32
CA ARG A 117 -12.22 25.88 -17.34
C ARG A 117 -12.46 25.44 -15.88
N ASN A 118 -13.01 24.24 -15.67
CA ASN A 118 -13.20 23.69 -14.34
C ASN A 118 -11.98 22.84 -13.93
N PRO A 119 -11.14 23.27 -12.96
CA PRO A 119 -9.95 22.52 -12.55
C PRO A 119 -10.27 21.26 -11.73
N LEU A 120 -11.52 21.07 -11.31
CA LEU A 120 -11.98 19.94 -10.48
C LEU A 120 -12.39 18.72 -11.31
N ILE A 121 -12.38 18.83 -12.65
CA ILE A 121 -12.70 17.78 -13.61
C ILE A 121 -11.46 17.52 -14.48
N LYS A 122 -11.07 16.26 -14.64
CA LYS A 122 -9.97 15.87 -15.53
C LYS A 122 -10.48 15.33 -16.86
N MET A 123 -9.81 15.74 -17.93
CA MET A 123 -9.94 15.13 -19.25
C MET A 123 -9.47 13.67 -19.22
N LEU A 124 -9.88 12.86 -20.20
CA LEU A 124 -9.31 11.52 -20.33
C LEU A 124 -7.83 11.62 -20.71
N ALA A 125 -7.04 10.62 -20.31
CA ALA A 125 -5.69 10.43 -20.83
C ALA A 125 -5.69 10.33 -22.36
N GLU A 126 -4.56 10.68 -22.99
CA GLU A 126 -4.38 10.57 -24.44
C GLU A 126 -4.51 9.11 -24.93
N GLU A 127 -4.92 8.93 -26.18
CA GLU A 127 -5.08 7.61 -26.76
C GLU A 127 -3.72 6.90 -26.93
N SER A 128 -3.51 5.81 -26.21
CA SER A 128 -2.35 4.92 -26.36
C SER A 128 -2.74 3.60 -27.03
N LYS A 129 -1.82 3.04 -27.83
CA LYS A 129 -1.94 1.68 -28.37
C LYS A 129 -1.87 0.60 -27.29
N ASP A 130 -1.22 0.89 -26.17
CA ASP A 130 -1.14 0.05 -24.99
C ASP A 130 -1.49 0.90 -23.78
N LEU A 131 -2.76 0.82 -23.38
CA LEU A 131 -3.30 1.55 -22.22
C LEU A 131 -2.70 1.03 -20.91
N VAL A 132 -2.44 -0.27 -20.81
CA VAL A 132 -1.91 -0.89 -19.58
C VAL A 132 -0.47 -0.45 -19.34
N LEU A 133 0.37 -0.45 -20.37
CA LEU A 133 1.73 0.08 -20.27
C LEU A 133 1.74 1.60 -20.04
N SER A 134 0.84 2.35 -20.68
CA SER A 134 0.71 3.79 -20.46
C SER A 134 0.41 4.11 -18.99
N ASP A 135 -0.50 3.36 -18.38
CA ASP A 135 -0.84 3.49 -16.97
C ASP A 135 0.30 3.10 -16.04
N ILE A 136 0.99 1.97 -16.30
CA ILE A 136 2.14 1.53 -15.50
C ILE A 136 3.24 2.60 -15.52
N ASN A 137 3.53 3.19 -16.68
CA ASN A 137 4.50 4.28 -16.85
C ASN A 137 4.10 5.58 -16.12
N ASP A 138 2.83 5.76 -15.77
CA ASP A 138 2.30 6.92 -15.05
C ASP A 138 2.38 6.76 -13.52
N ILE A 139 2.65 5.55 -13.00
CA ILE A 139 2.71 5.26 -11.56
C ILE A 139 3.68 6.19 -10.80
N PRO A 140 4.96 6.37 -11.20
CA PRO A 140 5.89 7.20 -10.45
C PRO A 140 5.46 8.68 -10.42
N ARG A 141 4.92 9.18 -11.54
CA ARG A 141 4.38 10.55 -11.65
C ARG A 141 3.16 10.75 -10.75
N ALA A 142 2.21 9.81 -10.76
CA ALA A 142 1.02 9.85 -9.94
C ALA A 142 1.36 9.82 -8.45
N CYS A 143 2.26 8.94 -8.02
CA CYS A 143 2.70 8.87 -6.63
C CYS A 143 3.47 10.13 -6.20
N GLN A 144 4.33 10.69 -7.06
CA GLN A 144 5.01 11.97 -6.79
C GLN A 144 4.01 13.13 -6.65
N ALA A 145 3.03 13.25 -7.55
CA ALA A 145 2.03 14.32 -7.49
C ALA A 145 1.20 14.27 -6.19
N ILE A 146 0.86 13.06 -5.72
CA ILE A 146 0.20 12.86 -4.42
C ILE A 146 1.15 13.21 -3.27
N GLN A 147 2.44 12.89 -3.36
CA GLN A 147 3.40 13.25 -2.31
C GLN A 147 3.63 14.76 -2.21
N ASP A 148 3.73 15.45 -3.35
CA ASP A 148 3.93 16.89 -3.45
C ASP A 148 2.71 17.67 -2.92
N ASP A 149 1.50 17.21 -3.23
CA ASP A 149 0.25 17.79 -2.70
C ASP A 149 0.17 17.68 -1.17
N TRP A 150 0.74 16.63 -0.57
CA TRP A 150 0.78 16.49 0.88
C TRP A 150 1.94 17.27 1.55
N ASP A 151 2.91 17.83 0.82
CA ASP A 151 4.05 18.52 1.42
C ASP A 151 3.67 19.82 2.15
N SER A 152 4.18 19.96 3.37
CA SER A 152 4.26 21.16 4.20
C SER A 152 4.55 22.46 3.42
N ASN A 153 5.45 22.43 2.45
CA ASN A 153 5.86 23.64 1.72
C ASN A 153 4.79 24.18 0.75
N GLN A 154 3.78 23.37 0.39
CA GLN A 154 2.72 23.73 -0.57
C GLN A 154 1.33 23.90 0.07
N THR A 155 1.27 23.96 1.41
CA THR A 155 0.05 24.10 2.26
C THR A 155 -1.10 24.91 1.67
N GLY A 156 -0.83 26.11 1.14
CA GLY A 156 -1.86 27.05 0.67
C GLY A 156 -2.63 26.63 -0.60
N LYS A 157 -2.31 25.47 -1.21
CA LYS A 157 -2.97 24.98 -2.44
C LYS A 157 -3.53 23.56 -2.33
N SER A 158 -3.16 22.79 -1.30
CA SER A 158 -3.60 21.39 -1.19
C SER A 158 -5.04 21.27 -0.71
N MET A 159 -5.88 20.72 -1.57
CA MET A 159 -7.28 20.44 -1.24
C MET A 159 -7.43 19.13 -0.45
N ASN A 160 -6.56 18.14 -0.67
CA ASN A 160 -6.53 16.92 0.15
C ASN A 160 -6.22 17.23 1.62
N ARG A 161 -5.29 18.16 1.90
CA ARG A 161 -4.97 18.56 3.27
C ARG A 161 -6.09 19.35 3.94
N LEU A 162 -6.88 20.10 3.19
CA LEU A 162 -8.11 20.71 3.71
C LEU A 162 -9.11 19.62 4.15
N THR A 163 -9.30 18.59 3.34
CA THR A 163 -10.12 17.42 3.73
C THR A 163 -9.53 16.68 4.92
N ALA A 164 -8.21 16.51 4.98
CA ALA A 164 -7.50 15.89 6.09
C ALA A 164 -7.71 16.68 7.40
N TYR A 165 -7.67 18.01 7.34
CA TYR A 165 -7.98 18.89 8.47
C TYR A 165 -9.40 18.62 9.00
N ASN A 166 -10.42 18.58 8.13
CA ASN A 166 -11.80 18.28 8.55
C ASN A 166 -11.93 16.88 9.15
N LEU A 167 -11.28 15.88 8.56
CA LEU A 167 -11.21 14.53 9.11
C LEU A 167 -10.54 14.53 10.49
N SER A 168 -9.52 15.37 10.71
CA SER A 168 -8.90 15.56 12.03
C SER A 168 -9.86 16.18 13.04
N CYS A 169 -10.71 17.13 12.64
CA CYS A 169 -11.71 17.72 13.53
C CYS A 169 -12.76 16.68 13.95
N CYS A 170 -13.26 15.88 13.00
CA CYS A 170 -14.14 14.74 13.30
C CYS A 170 -13.46 13.71 14.22
N LEU A 171 -12.18 13.39 13.98
CA LEU A 171 -11.40 12.45 14.77
C LEU A 171 -11.16 12.95 16.20
N ARG A 172 -10.69 14.20 16.37
CA ARG A 172 -10.52 14.85 17.69
C ARG A 172 -11.82 14.81 18.48
N LYS A 173 -12.94 15.22 17.87
CA LYS A 173 -14.26 15.15 18.50
C LYS A 173 -14.65 13.72 18.91
N ARG A 174 -14.34 12.70 18.09
CA ARG A 174 -14.61 11.29 18.45
C ARG A 174 -13.75 10.82 19.62
N LEU A 175 -12.49 11.24 19.69
CA LEU A 175 -11.55 10.91 20.78
C LEU A 175 -11.86 11.68 22.08
N GLU A 176 -12.28 12.93 21.98
CA GLU A 176 -12.81 13.72 23.11
C GLU A 176 -14.07 13.09 23.69
N MET A 177 -14.94 12.51 22.86
CA MET A 177 -16.04 11.69 23.37
C MET A 177 -15.50 10.47 24.13
N HIS A 178 -14.51 9.72 23.62
CA HIS A 178 -13.92 8.62 24.38
C HIS A 178 -13.34 9.04 25.74
N LEU A 179 -12.67 10.20 25.82
CA LEU A 179 -12.19 10.78 27.09
C LEU A 179 -13.33 11.10 28.08
N ASN A 180 -14.43 11.67 27.58
CA ASN A 180 -15.56 12.10 28.40
C ASN A 180 -16.56 10.97 28.73
N GLY A 181 -16.38 9.77 28.18
CA GLY A 181 -17.17 8.57 28.48
C GLY A 181 -18.57 8.38 27.88
N PRO A 182 -19.14 9.13 26.90
CA PRO A 182 -20.47 8.83 26.36
C PRO A 182 -20.46 7.81 25.20
N VAL A 183 -19.30 7.28 24.79
CA VAL A 183 -19.20 6.39 23.62
C VAL A 183 -19.56 4.95 23.99
N HIS A 184 -20.66 4.45 23.42
CA HIS A 184 -21.12 3.08 23.67
C HIS A 184 -20.10 2.02 23.21
N ASN A 185 -19.95 0.92 23.95
CA ASN A 185 -18.95 -0.14 23.68
C ASN A 185 -19.03 -0.76 22.27
N ARG A 186 -20.22 -0.79 21.64
CA ARG A 186 -20.43 -1.33 20.28
C ARG A 186 -20.25 -0.31 19.16
N ALA A 187 -20.01 0.96 19.47
CA ALA A 187 -19.85 1.99 18.44
C ALA A 187 -18.60 1.74 17.58
N VAL A 188 -18.70 2.01 16.29
CA VAL A 188 -17.58 2.01 15.35
C VAL A 188 -16.99 3.42 15.30
N ASP A 189 -15.68 3.55 15.40
CA ASP A 189 -15.03 4.87 15.39
C ASP A 189 -14.67 5.30 13.96
N ILE A 190 -14.12 4.36 13.18
CA ILE A 190 -13.83 4.54 11.75
C ILE A 190 -14.44 3.36 10.97
N LEU A 191 -15.35 3.66 10.05
CA LEU A 191 -15.92 2.72 9.08
C LEU A 191 -15.31 2.97 7.69
N LEU A 192 -14.74 1.92 7.13
CA LEU A 192 -14.10 1.91 5.82
C LEU A 192 -14.95 1.05 4.88
N THR A 193 -15.25 1.55 3.69
CA THR A 193 -16.11 0.80 2.75
C THR A 193 -15.72 1.01 1.29
N GLY A 194 -15.96 -0.01 0.47
CA GLY A 194 -15.70 -0.01 -0.97
C GLY A 194 -16.14 -1.32 -1.62
N CYS A 195 -15.69 -1.53 -2.86
CA CYS A 195 -15.89 -2.76 -3.63
C CYS A 195 -14.59 -3.20 -4.31
N GLU A 196 -14.43 -4.53 -4.51
CA GLU A 196 -13.24 -5.14 -5.13
C GLU A 196 -11.92 -4.55 -4.60
N VAL A 197 -11.03 -4.10 -5.48
CA VAL A 197 -9.72 -3.54 -5.16
C VAL A 197 -9.80 -2.36 -4.18
N SER A 198 -10.82 -1.50 -4.30
CA SER A 198 -11.01 -0.40 -3.34
C SER A 198 -11.40 -0.89 -1.94
N LEU A 199 -12.06 -2.05 -1.83
CA LEU A 199 -12.30 -2.69 -0.53
C LEU A 199 -11.03 -3.32 0.03
N TRP A 200 -10.23 -4.02 -0.78
CA TRP A 200 -9.02 -4.71 -0.30
C TRP A 200 -7.96 -3.73 0.20
N LEU A 201 -7.79 -2.60 -0.49
CA LEU A 201 -6.99 -1.47 0.00
C LEU A 201 -7.55 -0.89 1.31
N ALA A 202 -8.87 -0.75 1.42
CA ALA A 202 -9.52 -0.28 2.64
C ALA A 202 -9.38 -1.29 3.81
N GLU A 203 -9.37 -2.59 3.53
CA GLU A 203 -9.13 -3.67 4.51
C GLU A 203 -7.68 -3.67 5.02
N GLN A 204 -6.69 -3.41 4.15
CA GLN A 204 -5.30 -3.21 4.58
C GLN A 204 -5.17 -1.94 5.43
N PHE A 205 -5.70 -0.81 4.95
CA PHE A 205 -5.69 0.46 5.69
C PHE A 205 -6.38 0.35 7.06
N ALA A 206 -7.49 -0.40 7.15
CA ALA A 206 -8.14 -0.73 8.41
C ALA A 206 -7.24 -1.53 9.36
N THR A 207 -6.52 -2.52 8.81
CA THR A 207 -5.63 -3.40 9.56
C THR A 207 -4.46 -2.62 10.16
N ASP A 208 -3.84 -1.74 9.39
CA ASP A 208 -2.72 -0.92 9.88
C ASP A 208 -3.18 0.08 10.96
N LEU A 209 -4.34 0.74 10.78
CA LEU A 209 -4.95 1.58 11.81
C LEU A 209 -5.25 0.79 13.09
N GLN A 210 -5.80 -0.42 12.95
CA GLN A 210 -6.14 -1.27 14.09
C GLN A 210 -4.90 -1.80 14.82
N LYS A 211 -3.79 -2.03 14.12
CA LYS A 211 -2.48 -2.38 14.70
C LYS A 211 -1.82 -1.19 15.41
N ALA A 212 -1.86 0.00 14.80
CA ALA A 212 -1.30 1.24 15.36
C ALA A 212 -2.10 1.75 16.58
N PHE A 213 -3.41 1.51 16.60
CA PHE A 213 -4.34 2.01 17.60
C PHE A 213 -5.32 0.89 18.05
N PRO A 214 -4.87 -0.08 18.87
CA PRO A 214 -5.65 -1.24 19.30
C PRO A 214 -7.03 -0.94 19.90
N ARG A 215 -7.24 0.20 20.57
CA ARG A 215 -8.56 0.58 21.12
C ARG A 215 -9.39 1.46 20.19
N LEU A 216 -8.85 1.95 19.07
CA LEU A 216 -9.60 2.66 18.03
C LEU A 216 -10.39 1.64 17.19
N ARG A 217 -11.73 1.62 17.32
CA ARG A 217 -12.55 0.56 16.70
C ARG A 217 -12.76 0.84 15.22
N THR A 218 -11.81 0.37 14.43
CA THR A 218 -11.79 0.50 12.96
C THR A 218 -12.40 -0.74 12.32
N LYS A 219 -13.28 -0.57 11.32
CA LYS A 219 -13.93 -1.68 10.60
C LYS A 219 -13.95 -1.43 9.10
N ALA A 220 -13.55 -2.44 8.31
CA ALA A 220 -13.76 -2.47 6.87
C ALA A 220 -14.97 -3.36 6.53
N ILE A 221 -15.92 -2.84 5.75
CA ILE A 221 -17.13 -3.55 5.32
C ILE A 221 -17.44 -3.21 3.86
N SER A 222 -17.61 -4.23 3.01
CA SER A 222 -18.05 -4.05 1.62
C SER A 222 -19.34 -3.22 1.51
N SER A 223 -19.40 -2.28 0.56
CA SER A 223 -20.59 -1.45 0.36
C SER A 223 -21.84 -2.28 0.05
N ASN A 224 -21.70 -3.38 -0.69
CA ASN A 224 -22.80 -4.34 -0.94
C ASN A 224 -23.37 -4.94 0.35
N LYS A 225 -22.52 -5.22 1.36
CA LYS A 225 -22.97 -5.76 2.65
C LYS A 225 -23.69 -4.69 3.48
N LEU A 226 -23.24 -3.45 3.45
CA LEU A 226 -23.94 -2.34 4.12
C LEU A 226 -25.32 -2.09 3.49
N LEU A 227 -25.42 -2.07 2.16
CA LEU A 227 -26.71 -1.95 1.45
C LEU A 227 -27.66 -3.11 1.79
N GLY A 228 -27.17 -4.35 1.82
CA GLY A 228 -27.99 -5.51 2.19
C GLY A 228 -28.46 -5.53 3.64
N LEU A 229 -27.67 -4.95 4.57
CA LEU A 229 -27.98 -4.90 6.01
C LEU A 229 -28.86 -3.71 6.42
N TYR A 230 -28.66 -2.55 5.80
CA TYR A 230 -29.27 -1.28 6.25
C TYR A 230 -30.15 -0.61 5.18
N GLY A 231 -30.00 -0.96 3.90
CA GLY A 231 -30.64 -0.28 2.76
C GLY A 231 -31.84 -1.00 2.15
N GLN A 232 -32.43 -1.98 2.86
CA GLN A 232 -33.57 -2.79 2.39
C GLN A 232 -34.63 -2.85 3.50
N GLU A 233 -35.92 -2.82 3.13
CA GLU A 233 -37.03 -2.99 4.10
C GLU A 233 -36.98 -4.36 4.80
N LEU A 234 -36.55 -5.39 4.06
CA LEU A 234 -36.23 -6.72 4.57
C LEU A 234 -34.72 -6.94 4.40
N ALA A 235 -33.98 -6.82 5.50
CA ALA A 235 -32.53 -7.00 5.50
C ALA A 235 -32.14 -8.39 4.98
N VAL A 236 -31.16 -8.43 4.07
CA VAL A 236 -30.65 -9.69 3.51
C VAL A 236 -29.88 -10.43 4.61
N PRO A 237 -30.20 -11.71 4.90
CA PRO A 237 -29.54 -12.45 5.97
C PRO A 237 -28.06 -12.67 5.63
N SER A 238 -27.18 -12.02 6.39
CA SER A 238 -25.73 -12.04 6.19
C SER A 238 -25.09 -13.31 6.79
N ILE A 239 -25.43 -14.47 6.22
CA ILE A 239 -24.93 -15.78 6.66
C ILE A 239 -23.39 -15.80 6.59
N GLY A 240 -22.75 -16.24 7.68
CA GLY A 240 -21.28 -16.27 7.79
C GLY A 240 -20.63 -14.89 8.02
N PHE A 241 -21.41 -13.83 8.28
CA PHE A 241 -20.90 -12.49 8.53
C PHE A 241 -21.35 -12.00 9.93
N PRO A 242 -20.43 -11.63 10.85
CA PRO A 242 -20.77 -11.34 12.25
C PRO A 242 -21.41 -9.94 12.47
N TYR A 243 -21.64 -9.19 11.41
CA TYR A 243 -22.13 -7.81 11.47
C TYR A 243 -23.64 -7.76 11.28
N SER A 244 -24.30 -7.02 12.15
CA SER A 244 -25.73 -6.71 12.08
C SER A 244 -25.95 -5.35 12.78
N PRO A 245 -27.11 -4.70 12.56
CA PRO A 245 -27.50 -3.50 13.33
C PRO A 245 -27.58 -3.72 14.85
N ARG A 246 -27.49 -4.96 15.34
CA ARG A 246 -27.48 -5.31 16.77
C ARG A 246 -26.07 -5.46 17.36
N THR A 247 -25.08 -5.78 16.52
CA THR A 247 -23.71 -6.07 16.97
C THR A 247 -22.80 -4.85 16.93
N TYR A 248 -23.02 -3.92 16.00
CA TYR A 248 -22.26 -2.68 15.87
C TYR A 248 -23.19 -1.47 15.73
N ASP A 249 -22.81 -0.37 16.38
CA ASP A 249 -23.46 0.93 16.22
C ASP A 249 -22.61 1.81 15.29
N LEU A 250 -23.25 2.41 14.28
CA LEU A 250 -22.61 3.29 13.28
C LEU A 250 -22.86 4.78 13.56
N ASN A 251 -23.61 5.12 14.62
CA ASN A 251 -23.93 6.50 14.98
C ASN A 251 -22.67 7.35 15.20
N ASP A 252 -22.62 8.51 14.53
CA ASP A 252 -21.51 9.45 14.49
C ASP A 252 -20.13 8.85 14.08
N ALA A 253 -20.10 7.62 13.54
CA ALA A 253 -18.88 7.00 13.05
C ALA A 253 -18.27 7.82 11.91
N ILE A 254 -16.93 7.86 11.82
CA ILE A 254 -16.22 8.50 10.72
C ILE A 254 -16.19 7.51 9.56
N VAL A 255 -16.83 7.85 8.44
CA VAL A 255 -16.93 6.97 7.27
C VAL A 255 -15.94 7.43 6.23
N VAL A 256 -15.07 6.54 5.72
CA VAL A 256 -14.30 6.78 4.51
C VAL A 256 -14.69 5.77 3.44
N ILE A 257 -15.28 6.28 2.36
CA ILE A 257 -15.72 5.49 1.20
C ILE A 257 -14.59 5.49 0.17
N VAL A 258 -13.92 4.36 -0.04
CA VAL A 258 -12.88 4.22 -1.05
C VAL A 258 -13.53 3.80 -2.36
N SER A 259 -13.50 4.67 -3.37
CA SER A 259 -14.08 4.43 -4.69
C SER A 259 -13.41 5.30 -5.75
N HIS A 260 -12.34 4.80 -6.38
CA HIS A 260 -11.55 5.56 -7.36
C HIS A 260 -12.42 6.18 -8.49
N SER A 261 -13.40 5.45 -9.00
CA SER A 261 -14.32 5.95 -10.05
C SER A 261 -15.28 7.04 -9.55
N GLY A 262 -15.58 7.08 -8.24
CA GLY A 262 -16.62 7.92 -7.64
C GLY A 262 -18.03 7.77 -8.22
N GLY A 263 -18.27 6.70 -8.99
CA GLY A 263 -19.54 6.41 -9.68
C GLY A 263 -19.92 4.93 -9.69
N THR A 264 -19.22 4.08 -8.93
CA THR A 264 -19.65 2.69 -8.71
C THR A 264 -20.93 2.68 -7.89
N PHE A 265 -21.97 1.99 -8.36
CA PHE A 265 -23.31 2.00 -7.78
C PHE A 265 -23.34 1.76 -6.26
N ALA A 266 -22.66 0.70 -5.78
CA ALA A 266 -22.77 0.32 -4.38
C ALA A 266 -22.11 1.32 -3.39
N PRO A 267 -20.88 1.81 -3.62
CA PRO A 267 -20.32 2.94 -2.86
C PRO A 267 -21.19 4.21 -2.93
N LEU A 268 -21.77 4.53 -4.09
CA LEU A 268 -22.64 5.70 -4.27
C LEU A 268 -23.93 5.59 -3.44
N ALA A 269 -24.65 4.48 -3.56
CA ALA A 269 -25.84 4.21 -2.76
C ALA A 269 -25.53 4.17 -1.25
N CYS A 270 -24.38 3.59 -0.84
CA CYS A 270 -23.91 3.65 0.55
C CYS A 270 -23.69 5.08 1.03
N SER A 271 -23.13 5.95 0.18
CA SER A 271 -22.91 7.36 0.53
C SER A 271 -24.21 8.14 0.77
N ASN A 272 -25.35 7.66 0.28
CA ASN A 272 -26.68 8.19 0.58
C ASN A 272 -27.27 7.57 1.85
N LEU A 273 -27.24 6.25 1.93
CA LEU A 273 -27.75 5.47 3.06
C LEU A 273 -27.13 5.89 4.40
N LEU A 274 -25.82 6.15 4.43
CA LEU A 274 -25.12 6.50 5.67
C LEU A 274 -25.37 7.95 6.13
N GLN A 275 -25.98 8.82 5.31
CA GLN A 275 -26.28 10.22 5.69
C GLN A 275 -27.30 10.30 6.81
N SER A 276 -28.20 9.31 6.93
CA SER A 276 -29.13 9.21 8.06
C SER A 276 -28.46 8.84 9.39
N THR A 277 -27.23 8.33 9.34
CA THR A 277 -26.55 7.68 10.47
C THR A 277 -25.36 8.50 10.98
N THR A 278 -24.68 9.24 10.10
CA THR A 278 -23.53 10.06 10.45
C THR A 278 -23.32 11.22 9.47
N LYS A 279 -22.89 12.36 10.00
CA LYS A 279 -22.46 13.52 9.20
C LYS A 279 -20.97 13.48 8.85
N ASN A 280 -20.21 12.52 9.38
CA ASN A 280 -18.75 12.43 9.25
C ASN A 280 -18.35 11.55 8.05
N ILE A 281 -18.92 11.81 6.87
CA ILE A 281 -18.67 11.02 5.65
C ILE A 281 -17.62 11.71 4.78
N PHE A 282 -16.61 10.92 4.41
CA PHE A 282 -15.52 11.25 3.50
C PHE A 282 -15.44 10.23 2.36
N VAL A 283 -14.86 10.61 1.22
CA VAL A 283 -14.67 9.72 0.07
C VAL A 283 -13.26 9.85 -0.51
N VAL A 284 -12.66 8.74 -0.96
CA VAL A 284 -11.42 8.70 -1.76
C VAL A 284 -11.79 8.41 -3.21
N THR A 285 -11.46 9.32 -4.12
CA THR A 285 -11.84 9.29 -5.55
C THR A 285 -10.68 9.72 -6.45
N SER A 286 -10.85 9.62 -7.77
CA SER A 286 -9.82 9.97 -8.76
C SER A 286 -9.69 11.47 -9.06
N GLU A 287 -10.74 12.25 -8.78
CA GLU A 287 -10.83 13.70 -9.00
C GLU A 287 -11.94 14.29 -8.10
N TRP A 288 -12.04 15.61 -8.02
CA TRP A 288 -12.96 16.29 -7.11
C TRP A 288 -14.43 16.26 -7.56
N ASP A 289 -14.73 16.27 -8.87
CA ASP A 289 -16.12 16.33 -9.39
C ASP A 289 -16.74 14.99 -9.80
N THR A 290 -16.57 13.96 -8.97
CA THR A 290 -17.28 12.68 -9.12
C THR A 290 -18.72 12.73 -8.59
N GLN A 291 -19.55 11.75 -8.98
CA GLN A 291 -20.95 11.64 -8.51
C GLN A 291 -21.06 11.56 -6.98
N ILE A 292 -20.25 10.72 -6.31
CA ILE A 292 -20.20 10.68 -4.83
C ILE A 292 -19.75 12.04 -4.27
N GLY A 293 -18.73 12.67 -4.88
CA GLY A 293 -18.25 13.98 -4.46
C GLY A 293 -19.34 15.07 -4.51
N LYS A 294 -20.17 15.08 -5.57
CA LYS A 294 -21.33 15.97 -5.68
C LYS A 294 -22.35 15.72 -4.57
N GLN A 295 -22.66 14.46 -4.30
CA GLN A 295 -23.64 14.07 -3.29
C GLN A 295 -23.20 14.48 -1.87
N LEU A 296 -21.91 14.31 -1.55
CA LEU A 296 -21.37 14.78 -0.26
C LEU A 296 -21.36 16.31 -0.17
N ARG A 297 -21.04 17.04 -1.25
CA ARG A 297 -21.17 18.51 -1.30
C ARG A 297 -22.62 18.99 -1.08
N THR A 298 -23.63 18.23 -1.50
CA THR A 298 -25.03 18.61 -1.26
C THR A 298 -25.47 18.47 0.21
N MET A 299 -24.77 17.67 1.03
CA MET A 299 -25.05 17.58 2.47
C MET A 299 -24.86 18.92 3.19
N ASP A 300 -23.86 19.70 2.76
CA ASP A 300 -23.49 20.97 3.38
C ASP A 300 -24.42 22.12 2.97
N GLY A 301 -25.27 21.93 1.95
CA GLY A 301 -26.12 22.99 1.37
C GLY A 301 -27.58 22.99 1.84
N LEU A 302 -27.95 22.15 2.82
CA LEU A 302 -29.34 21.98 3.27
C LEU A 302 -29.63 22.54 4.67
N MET A 303 -28.62 22.78 5.49
CA MET A 303 -28.78 23.15 6.90
C MET A 303 -27.73 24.16 7.36
N ASP A 304 -28.22 25.34 7.74
CA ASP A 304 -27.54 26.46 8.39
C ASP A 304 -26.54 27.29 7.55
N ALA A 305 -26.48 28.59 7.85
CA ALA A 305 -25.71 29.59 7.12
C ALA A 305 -24.49 30.08 7.93
N SER A 306 -23.82 29.16 8.64
CA SER A 306 -22.61 29.48 9.42
C SER A 306 -21.35 29.57 8.54
N TRP A 307 -20.34 30.28 9.05
CA TRP A 307 -19.05 30.42 8.37
C TRP A 307 -18.25 29.10 8.26
N ASP A 308 -18.61 28.06 9.01
CA ASP A 308 -17.92 26.77 9.01
C ASP A 308 -18.06 26.02 7.68
N HIS A 309 -19.11 26.29 6.92
CA HIS A 309 -19.40 25.63 5.63
C HIS A 309 -18.48 26.06 4.48
N LEU A 310 -17.70 27.13 4.62
CA LEU A 310 -16.74 27.57 3.59
C LEU A 310 -15.54 26.62 3.44
N PHE A 311 -15.33 25.73 4.42
CA PHE A 311 -14.17 24.85 4.47
C PHE A 311 -14.51 23.35 4.54
N SER A 312 -15.78 22.94 4.43
CA SER A 312 -16.28 21.57 4.64
C SER A 312 -15.92 20.55 3.54
N SER A 313 -14.69 20.55 3.05
CA SER A 313 -14.18 19.54 2.12
C SER A 313 -14.24 18.12 2.70
N ARG A 314 -14.84 17.20 1.95
CA ARG A 314 -15.11 15.79 2.32
C ARG A 314 -14.46 14.78 1.36
N ILE A 315 -13.73 15.25 0.37
CA ILE A 315 -13.25 14.45 -0.75
C ILE A 315 -11.73 14.39 -0.67
N PHE A 316 -11.18 13.20 -0.85
CA PHE A 316 -9.77 13.02 -1.15
C PHE A 316 -9.66 12.62 -2.62
N SER A 317 -8.72 13.24 -3.34
CA SER A 317 -8.43 12.95 -4.74
C SER A 317 -7.05 12.34 -4.90
N THR A 318 -6.95 11.26 -5.68
CA THR A 318 -5.65 10.75 -6.16
C THR A 318 -5.07 11.59 -7.29
N GLU A 319 -5.82 12.58 -7.82
CA GLU A 319 -5.44 13.43 -8.96
C GLU A 319 -5.08 12.69 -10.27
N VAL A 320 -5.24 11.37 -10.33
CA VAL A 320 -5.04 10.56 -11.54
C VAL A 320 -6.14 10.82 -12.58
N GLY A 321 -7.35 11.16 -12.12
CA GLY A 321 -8.54 11.21 -12.97
C GLY A 321 -8.98 9.82 -13.46
N MET A 322 -9.91 9.78 -14.40
CA MET A 322 -10.37 8.52 -14.97
C MET A 322 -9.28 7.86 -15.83
N ARG A 323 -9.07 6.55 -15.64
CA ARG A 323 -8.22 5.70 -16.48
C ARG A 323 -9.14 4.74 -17.24
N PRO A 324 -9.09 4.71 -18.59
CA PRO A 324 -9.97 3.89 -19.41
C PRO A 324 -9.50 2.43 -19.51
N ALA A 325 -8.29 2.13 -19.03
CA ALA A 325 -7.81 0.76 -18.90
C ALA A 325 -8.74 -0.02 -17.96
N GLU A 326 -9.29 -1.13 -18.45
CA GLU A 326 -10.11 -2.06 -17.67
C GLU A 326 -9.38 -2.66 -16.44
N PRO A 327 -8.07 -2.94 -16.48
CA PRO A 327 -7.33 -3.47 -15.33
C PRO A 327 -6.98 -2.40 -14.30
N CYS A 328 -7.01 -2.78 -13.01
CA CYS A 328 -6.66 -1.88 -11.90
C CYS A 328 -5.14 -1.70 -11.80
N SER A 329 -4.62 -0.69 -12.52
CA SER A 329 -3.21 -0.34 -12.70
C SER A 329 -2.77 0.78 -11.74
N VAL A 330 -2.39 1.95 -12.26
CA VAL A 330 -2.06 3.19 -11.54
C VAL A 330 -3.13 3.61 -10.54
N THR A 331 -4.39 3.27 -10.78
CA THR A 331 -5.51 3.55 -9.86
C THR A 331 -5.32 2.93 -8.48
N VAL A 332 -4.68 1.76 -8.41
CA VAL A 332 -4.39 1.03 -7.16
C VAL A 332 -3.22 1.69 -6.46
N ALA A 333 -2.13 1.91 -7.18
CA ALA A 333 -0.92 2.52 -6.66
C ALA A 333 -1.18 3.91 -6.08
N ALA A 334 -1.88 4.76 -6.83
CA ALA A 334 -2.25 6.10 -6.40
C ALA A 334 -3.20 6.11 -5.20
N THR A 335 -4.15 5.16 -5.14
CA THR A 335 -5.03 5.03 -3.96
C THR A 335 -4.25 4.59 -2.72
N GLN A 336 -3.30 3.65 -2.86
CA GLN A 336 -2.44 3.20 -1.76
C GLN A 336 -1.50 4.31 -1.27
N GLN A 337 -0.90 5.10 -2.18
CA GLN A 337 -0.07 6.26 -1.84
C GLN A 337 -0.86 7.28 -1.00
N LEU A 338 -2.07 7.64 -1.46
CA LEU A 338 -2.95 8.57 -0.76
C LEU A 338 -3.40 8.04 0.62
N LEU A 339 -3.71 6.73 0.71
CA LEU A 339 -4.03 6.09 1.99
C LEU A 339 -2.82 5.99 2.93
N THR A 340 -1.59 5.98 2.43
CA THR A 340 -0.37 6.06 3.26
C THR A 340 -0.17 7.47 3.82
N ASN A 341 -0.35 8.51 3.01
CA ASN A 341 -0.28 9.89 3.50
C ASN A 341 -1.41 10.18 4.52
N LEU A 342 -2.62 9.68 4.27
CA LEU A 342 -3.73 9.78 5.21
C LEU A 342 -3.48 9.00 6.51
N PHE A 343 -2.86 7.82 6.46
CA PHE A 343 -2.48 7.04 7.66
C PHE A 343 -1.48 7.80 8.53
N GLN A 344 -0.41 8.34 7.92
CA GLN A 344 0.57 9.15 8.65
C GLN A 344 -0.10 10.36 9.30
N TYR A 345 -0.98 11.05 8.58
CA TYR A 345 -1.68 12.25 9.07
C TYR A 345 -2.64 11.94 10.22
N ILE A 346 -3.47 10.90 10.11
CA ILE A 346 -4.32 10.40 11.23
C ILE A 346 -3.45 10.07 12.45
N SER A 347 -2.32 9.41 12.22
CA SER A 347 -1.41 9.03 13.29
C SER A 347 -0.78 10.24 13.97
N ALA A 348 -0.33 11.24 13.20
CA ALA A 348 0.20 12.50 13.74
C ALA A 348 -0.88 13.31 14.48
N VAL A 349 -2.14 13.25 14.07
CA VAL A 349 -3.28 13.85 14.83
C VAL A 349 -3.44 13.16 16.18
N ILE A 350 -3.44 11.83 16.24
CA ILE A 350 -3.58 11.08 17.50
C ILE A 350 -2.36 11.30 18.40
N LEU A 351 -1.15 11.22 17.84
CA LEU A 351 0.08 11.47 18.58
C LEU A 351 0.21 12.93 19.04
N SER A 352 -0.48 13.90 18.43
CA SER A 352 -0.40 15.32 18.84
C SER A 352 -0.97 15.64 20.24
N ASP A 353 -1.69 14.72 20.87
CA ASP A 353 -2.26 14.89 22.22
C ASP A 353 -2.07 13.59 23.02
N GLU A 354 -1.36 13.66 24.13
CA GLU A 354 -1.04 12.50 24.96
C GLU A 354 -2.29 11.76 25.46
N ARG A 355 -3.35 12.49 25.77
CA ARG A 355 -4.63 11.92 26.25
C ARG A 355 -5.26 11.04 25.18
N PHE A 356 -5.12 11.42 23.90
CA PHE A 356 -5.57 10.58 22.79
C PHE A 356 -4.69 9.34 22.63
N ARG A 357 -3.36 9.45 22.78
CA ARG A 357 -2.43 8.29 22.76
C ARG A 357 -2.87 7.22 23.77
N GLN A 358 -3.12 7.62 25.02
CA GLN A 358 -3.52 6.73 26.11
C GLN A 358 -4.90 6.10 25.88
N VAL A 359 -5.89 6.88 25.42
CA VAL A 359 -7.25 6.39 25.11
C VAL A 359 -7.23 5.29 24.05
N VAL A 360 -6.52 5.50 22.93
CA VAL A 360 -6.50 4.52 21.84
C VAL A 360 -5.46 3.40 22.04
N ALA A 361 -4.67 3.48 23.12
CA ALA A 361 -3.50 2.65 23.41
C ALA A 361 -2.49 2.62 22.25
N ALA A 362 -2.10 3.80 21.75
CA ALA A 362 -1.25 3.95 20.57
C ALA A 362 0.08 3.17 20.69
N THR A 363 0.31 2.24 19.77
CA THR A 363 1.54 1.44 19.66
C THR A 363 2.58 2.09 18.76
N ILE A 364 2.12 2.92 17.81
CA ILE A 364 2.97 3.68 16.88
C ILE A 364 3.69 4.82 17.59
N SER A 365 4.98 5.00 17.31
CA SER A 365 5.76 6.14 17.79
C SER A 365 5.91 7.24 16.73
N GLU A 366 6.30 8.45 17.15
CA GLU A 366 6.69 9.51 16.22
C GLU A 366 7.88 9.09 15.34
N GLN A 367 8.83 8.31 15.87
CA GLN A 367 9.96 7.82 15.10
C GLN A 367 9.52 6.85 13.99
N ASP A 368 8.53 5.98 14.24
CA ASP A 368 7.96 5.11 13.21
C ASP A 368 7.33 5.92 12.07
N LEU A 369 6.70 7.06 12.37
CA LEU A 369 6.17 7.96 11.34
C LEU A 369 7.29 8.64 10.54
N ARG A 370 8.39 9.07 11.18
CA ARG A 370 9.55 9.64 10.48
C ARG A 370 10.23 8.62 9.56
N ILE A 371 10.33 7.36 10.00
CA ILE A 371 10.83 6.24 9.21
C ILE A 371 9.89 5.94 8.04
N LEU A 372 8.57 5.82 8.30
CA LEU A 372 7.58 5.57 7.26
C LEU A 372 7.58 6.67 6.20
N GLU A 373 7.67 7.95 6.59
CA GLU A 373 7.69 9.06 5.64
C GLU A 373 9.00 9.15 4.83
N LYS A 374 10.13 8.78 5.43
CA LYS A 374 11.40 8.63 4.70
C LYS A 374 11.30 7.53 3.63
N CYS A 375 10.83 6.34 4.02
CA CYS A 375 10.57 5.23 3.11
C CYS A 375 9.54 5.59 2.02
N ASN A 376 8.49 6.35 2.36
CA ASN A 376 7.43 6.77 1.45
C ASN A 376 7.93 7.69 0.33
N ARG A 377 8.82 8.64 0.65
CA ARG A 377 9.47 9.50 -0.36
C ARG A 377 10.43 8.72 -1.24
N GLU A 378 11.24 7.84 -0.66
CA GLU A 378 12.22 7.03 -1.40
C GLU A 378 11.58 5.92 -2.24
N ASN A 379 10.35 5.53 -1.90
CA ASN A 379 9.53 4.62 -2.69
C ASN A 379 9.37 5.10 -4.13
N ILE A 380 9.25 6.40 -4.38
CA ILE A 380 9.01 6.95 -5.72
C ILE A 380 10.22 6.66 -6.63
N ALA A 381 11.44 6.71 -6.09
CA ALA A 381 12.64 6.29 -6.81
C ALA A 381 12.68 4.76 -7.03
N ALA A 382 12.19 3.96 -6.08
CA ALA A 382 12.09 2.50 -6.26
C ALA A 382 11.06 2.12 -7.34
N LEU A 383 9.88 2.74 -7.33
CA LEU A 383 8.86 2.60 -8.38
C LEU A 383 9.40 3.04 -9.74
N SER A 384 10.19 4.10 -9.79
CA SER A 384 10.86 4.55 -11.03
C SER A 384 11.88 3.52 -11.55
N ASP A 385 12.66 2.89 -10.65
CA ASP A 385 13.57 1.79 -11.00
C ASP A 385 12.79 0.53 -11.49
N ILE A 386 11.62 0.23 -10.91
CA ILE A 386 10.78 -0.93 -11.29
C ILE A 386 10.08 -0.73 -12.63
N VAL A 387 9.56 0.47 -12.88
CA VAL A 387 8.79 0.85 -14.08
C VAL A 387 9.70 1.24 -15.25
N GLY A 388 10.94 1.69 -14.99
CA GLY A 388 11.88 2.17 -16.01
C GLY A 388 11.62 3.59 -16.51
N VAL A 389 10.73 4.33 -15.84
CA VAL A 389 10.32 5.70 -16.17
C VAL A 389 10.40 6.54 -14.90
N ASN A 390 10.93 7.77 -15.00
CA ASN A 390 11.02 8.66 -13.84
C ASN A 390 9.71 9.41 -13.56
N GLU A 391 9.66 10.11 -12.43
CA GLU A 391 8.55 10.96 -11.98
C GLU A 391 8.10 12.02 -13.01
N CYS A 392 9.00 12.47 -13.89
CA CYS A 392 8.67 13.37 -15.00
C CYS A 392 8.06 12.68 -16.23
N GLY A 393 8.09 11.34 -16.32
CA GLY A 393 7.62 10.56 -17.47
C GLY A 393 8.67 10.26 -18.54
N PHE A 394 9.95 10.50 -18.26
CA PHE A 394 11.04 10.18 -19.18
C PHE A 394 11.62 8.79 -18.88
N ALA A 395 11.82 7.99 -19.93
CA ALA A 395 12.43 6.67 -19.81
C ALA A 395 13.88 6.77 -19.29
N ILE A 396 14.21 5.95 -18.29
CA ILE A 396 15.52 5.95 -17.64
C ILE A 396 16.50 5.19 -18.53
N LYS A 397 17.47 5.92 -19.12
CA LYS A 397 18.44 5.35 -20.08
C LYS A 397 19.52 4.44 -19.45
N LYS A 398 19.60 4.35 -18.11
CA LYS A 398 20.49 3.39 -17.44
C LYS A 398 19.88 1.99 -17.57
N GLN A 399 20.72 0.97 -17.78
CA GLN A 399 20.31 -0.43 -17.76
C GLN A 399 19.90 -0.82 -16.33
N ILE A 400 18.64 -0.60 -15.97
CA ILE A 400 18.05 -1.11 -14.74
C ILE A 400 17.76 -2.60 -14.95
N SER A 401 18.14 -3.45 -14.00
CA SER A 401 17.88 -4.89 -14.10
C SER A 401 16.41 -5.25 -13.92
N ALA A 402 15.73 -4.60 -12.96
CA ALA A 402 14.38 -4.99 -12.51
C ALA A 402 13.33 -4.95 -13.64
N GLU A 403 13.12 -3.79 -14.30
CA GLU A 403 12.17 -3.63 -15.41
C GLU A 403 12.44 -4.65 -16.54
N ILE A 404 13.71 -4.78 -16.92
CA ILE A 404 14.15 -5.66 -17.99
C ILE A 404 13.91 -7.12 -17.64
N ASP A 405 14.18 -7.53 -16.40
CA ASP A 405 14.01 -8.92 -15.96
C ASP A 405 12.54 -9.29 -15.71
N LEU A 406 11.72 -8.35 -15.22
CA LEU A 406 10.26 -8.47 -15.17
C LEU A 406 9.67 -8.64 -16.58
N ARG A 407 10.09 -7.83 -17.56
CA ARG A 407 9.65 -8.00 -18.96
C ARG A 407 10.14 -9.30 -19.58
N LYS A 408 11.37 -9.74 -19.34
CA LYS A 408 11.86 -11.05 -19.83
C LYS A 408 11.03 -12.20 -19.26
N ALA A 409 10.72 -12.17 -17.96
CA ALA A 409 9.84 -13.14 -17.32
C ALA A 409 8.42 -13.11 -17.92
N GLY A 410 7.83 -11.92 -18.07
CA GLY A 410 6.53 -11.73 -18.70
C GLY A 410 6.48 -12.24 -20.15
N ASN A 411 7.50 -11.95 -20.95
CA ASN A 411 7.62 -12.43 -22.33
C ASN A 411 7.73 -13.97 -22.39
N LEU A 412 8.51 -14.58 -21.49
CA LEU A 412 8.57 -16.04 -21.39
C LEU A 412 7.18 -16.62 -21.08
N TRP A 413 6.47 -16.07 -20.10
CA TRP A 413 5.11 -16.50 -19.73
C TRP A 413 4.08 -16.27 -20.84
N ALA A 414 4.13 -15.15 -21.55
CA ALA A 414 3.31 -14.89 -22.73
C ALA A 414 3.51 -15.98 -23.80
N GLU A 415 4.74 -16.42 -24.03
CA GLU A 415 5.05 -17.55 -24.90
C GLU A 415 4.51 -18.90 -24.38
N HIS A 416 4.27 -19.09 -23.07
CA HIS A 416 3.60 -20.31 -22.54
C HIS A 416 2.08 -20.27 -22.75
N VAL A 417 1.49 -19.09 -22.78
CA VAL A 417 0.04 -18.86 -22.99
C VAL A 417 -0.32 -18.92 -24.48
N LEU A 418 0.50 -18.29 -25.33
CA LEU A 418 0.32 -18.28 -26.79
C LEU A 418 0.69 -19.61 -27.47
N GLU A 419 1.22 -20.59 -26.74
CA GLU A 419 1.62 -21.92 -27.24
C GLU A 419 0.51 -22.58 -28.07
N ASN A 420 -0.73 -22.64 -27.55
CA ASN A 420 -1.85 -23.27 -28.23
C ASN A 420 -2.26 -22.50 -29.50
N ALA A 421 -2.24 -21.16 -29.45
CA ALA A 421 -2.57 -20.30 -30.59
C ALA A 421 -1.54 -20.46 -31.73
N LYS A 422 -0.25 -20.49 -31.41
CA LYS A 422 0.83 -20.73 -32.38
C LYS A 422 0.74 -22.13 -32.97
N ALA A 423 0.54 -23.16 -32.14
CA ALA A 423 0.36 -24.53 -32.62
C ALA A 423 -0.87 -24.68 -33.52
N TYR A 424 -1.97 -23.98 -33.24
CA TYR A 424 -3.16 -23.95 -34.10
C TYR A 424 -2.87 -23.29 -35.46
N ILE A 425 -2.18 -22.15 -35.49
CA ILE A 425 -1.79 -21.48 -36.74
C ILE A 425 -0.87 -22.39 -37.58
N MET A 426 0.13 -23.04 -36.96
CA MET A 426 1.00 -23.99 -37.65
C MET A 426 0.22 -25.19 -38.22
N THR A 427 -0.74 -25.71 -37.45
CA THR A 427 -1.64 -26.80 -37.86
C THR A 427 -2.49 -26.38 -39.06
N PHE A 428 -3.07 -25.19 -39.03
CA PHE A 428 -3.86 -24.62 -40.12
C PHE A 428 -3.04 -24.44 -41.39
N VAL A 429 -1.85 -23.82 -41.28
CA VAL A 429 -0.94 -23.61 -42.43
C VAL A 429 -0.52 -24.93 -43.07
N TYR A 430 -0.14 -25.93 -42.27
CA TYR A 430 0.19 -27.26 -42.79
C TYR A 430 -0.99 -27.87 -43.55
N ILE A 431 -2.17 -27.96 -42.92
CA ILE A 431 -3.37 -28.53 -43.55
C ILE A 431 -3.72 -27.80 -44.86
N PHE A 432 -3.66 -26.46 -44.87
CA PHE A 432 -3.95 -25.68 -46.05
C PHE A 432 -2.96 -26.00 -47.19
N VAL A 433 -1.65 -26.02 -46.90
CA VAL A 433 -0.62 -26.33 -47.89
C VAL A 433 -0.74 -27.76 -48.42
N THR A 434 -0.91 -28.76 -47.56
CA THR A 434 -0.93 -30.18 -47.96
C THR A 434 -2.22 -30.59 -48.65
N VAL A 435 -3.38 -30.01 -48.28
CA VAL A 435 -4.66 -30.26 -48.95
C VAL A 435 -4.74 -29.55 -50.30
N VAL A 436 -4.26 -28.30 -50.41
CA VAL A 436 -4.27 -27.55 -51.69
C VAL A 436 -3.25 -28.11 -52.68
N SER A 437 -2.08 -28.55 -52.22
CA SER A 437 -1.07 -29.17 -53.10
C SER A 437 -1.39 -30.62 -53.46
N GLY A 438 -2.14 -31.35 -52.63
CA GLY A 438 -2.36 -32.79 -52.77
C GLY A 438 -1.21 -33.66 -52.27
N TYR A 439 -0.15 -33.06 -51.72
CA TYR A 439 1.07 -33.74 -51.28
C TYR A 439 1.28 -33.61 -49.76
N PRO A 440 0.62 -34.45 -48.93
CA PRO A 440 0.93 -34.56 -47.50
C PRO A 440 2.31 -35.18 -47.28
N LEU A 441 2.91 -34.96 -46.10
CA LEU A 441 4.36 -35.09 -45.88
C LEU A 441 4.94 -36.48 -46.25
N ILE A 442 4.33 -37.58 -45.78
CA ILE A 442 4.88 -38.92 -46.01
C ILE A 442 4.64 -39.33 -47.47
N TYR A 443 3.44 -39.07 -48.01
CA TYR A 443 3.16 -39.29 -49.44
C TYR A 443 4.13 -38.50 -50.34
N ALA A 444 4.38 -37.22 -50.05
CA ALA A 444 5.30 -36.36 -50.80
C ALA A 444 6.73 -36.92 -50.82
N ILE A 445 7.24 -37.36 -49.66
CA ILE A 445 8.55 -38.01 -49.55
C ILE A 445 8.56 -39.34 -50.33
N SER A 446 7.50 -40.16 -50.21
CA SER A 446 7.43 -41.44 -50.91
C SER A 446 7.37 -41.27 -52.44
N TYR A 447 6.63 -40.26 -52.92
CA TYR A 447 6.53 -39.90 -54.33
C TYR A 447 7.88 -39.40 -54.87
N ALA A 448 8.58 -38.54 -54.11
CA ALA A 448 9.94 -38.12 -54.43
C ALA A 448 10.96 -39.28 -54.44
N CYS A 449 10.72 -40.33 -53.66
CA CYS A 449 11.49 -41.58 -53.67
C CYS A 449 11.03 -42.58 -54.77
N GLY A 450 10.13 -42.20 -55.67
CA GLY A 450 9.71 -43.02 -56.83
C GLY A 450 8.53 -43.97 -56.59
N LEU A 451 7.63 -43.63 -55.65
CA LEU A 451 6.43 -44.43 -55.39
C LEU A 451 5.24 -44.01 -56.27
N ASP A 452 4.88 -44.84 -57.24
CA ASP A 452 3.74 -44.62 -58.14
C ASP A 452 2.37 -44.85 -57.46
N ASP A 453 1.34 -44.11 -57.91
CA ASP A 453 -0.04 -44.18 -57.40
C ASP A 453 -0.72 -45.55 -57.54
N THR A 454 -0.16 -46.45 -58.35
CA THR A 454 -0.64 -47.83 -58.52
C THR A 454 -0.10 -48.81 -57.47
N SER A 455 0.75 -48.35 -56.54
CA SER A 455 1.33 -49.20 -55.50
C SER A 455 0.33 -49.54 -54.38
N ASN A 456 0.24 -50.82 -54.02
CA ASN A 456 -0.60 -51.31 -52.91
C ASN A 456 -0.30 -50.63 -51.56
N PHE A 457 0.88 -50.02 -51.40
CA PHE A 457 1.31 -49.32 -50.19
C PHE A 457 0.79 -47.87 -50.08
N VAL A 458 0.21 -47.28 -51.15
CA VAL A 458 -0.30 -45.89 -51.14
C VAL A 458 -1.35 -45.68 -50.05
N HIS A 459 -2.24 -46.66 -49.83
CA HIS A 459 -3.25 -46.59 -48.76
C HIS A 459 -2.62 -46.61 -47.36
N LEU A 460 -1.58 -47.42 -47.15
CA LEU A 460 -0.85 -47.47 -45.87
C LEU A 460 -0.13 -46.14 -45.59
N ILE A 461 0.50 -45.56 -46.61
CA ILE A 461 1.17 -44.25 -46.52
C ILE A 461 0.16 -43.14 -46.18
N ARG A 462 -1.00 -43.12 -46.87
CA ARG A 462 -2.08 -42.16 -46.57
C ARG A 462 -2.69 -42.34 -45.16
N VAL A 463 -2.67 -43.56 -44.60
CA VAL A 463 -3.04 -43.78 -43.18
C VAL A 463 -2.01 -43.18 -42.22
N LEU A 464 -0.72 -43.22 -42.54
CA LEU A 464 0.31 -42.56 -41.73
C LEU A 464 0.19 -41.02 -41.81
N ASP A 465 -0.08 -40.45 -42.98
CA ASP A 465 -0.39 -39.02 -43.12
C ASP A 465 -1.68 -38.64 -42.36
N ALA A 466 -2.72 -39.48 -42.37
CA ALA A 466 -3.92 -39.29 -41.57
C ALA A 466 -3.62 -39.30 -40.05
N ALA A 467 -2.71 -40.15 -39.59
CA ALA A 467 -2.24 -40.14 -38.21
C ALA A 467 -1.46 -38.87 -37.87
N ILE A 468 -0.64 -38.33 -38.79
CA ILE A 468 -0.02 -37.00 -38.63
C ILE A 468 -1.09 -35.93 -38.46
N TYR A 469 -2.08 -35.86 -39.36
CA TYR A 469 -3.16 -34.84 -39.27
C TYR A 469 -3.91 -34.89 -37.93
N PHE A 470 -4.19 -36.09 -37.40
CA PHE A 470 -4.90 -36.25 -36.13
C PHE A 470 -4.09 -35.74 -34.92
N TRP A 471 -2.77 -36.01 -34.89
CA TRP A 471 -1.87 -35.59 -33.81
C TRP A 471 -1.16 -34.25 -34.06
N LEU A 472 -1.48 -33.58 -35.17
CA LEU A 472 -0.77 -32.39 -35.64
C LEU A 472 -0.69 -31.24 -34.61
N PRO A 473 -1.75 -30.93 -33.83
CA PRO A 473 -1.66 -29.93 -32.76
C PRO A 473 -0.63 -30.32 -31.68
N GLN A 474 -0.62 -31.58 -31.23
CA GLN A 474 0.30 -32.09 -30.22
C GLN A 474 1.75 -32.14 -30.74
N ILE A 475 1.93 -32.52 -32.00
CA ILE A 475 3.23 -32.49 -32.69
C ILE A 475 3.74 -31.04 -32.77
N ASN A 476 2.91 -30.09 -33.19
CA ASN A 476 3.30 -28.68 -33.30
C ASN A 476 3.63 -28.06 -31.93
N VAL A 477 2.90 -28.40 -30.86
CA VAL A 477 3.28 -28.00 -29.49
C VAL A 477 4.62 -28.62 -29.08
N ALA A 478 4.86 -29.90 -29.37
CA ALA A 478 6.14 -30.55 -29.06
C ALA A 478 7.31 -29.93 -29.83
N LEU A 479 7.13 -29.60 -31.11
CA LEU A 479 8.11 -28.89 -31.94
C LEU A 479 8.40 -27.48 -31.40
N LEU A 480 7.36 -26.70 -31.08
CA LEU A 480 7.52 -25.37 -30.48
C LEU A 480 8.33 -25.44 -29.17
N ARG A 481 8.00 -26.39 -28.28
CA ARG A 481 8.75 -26.60 -27.04
C ARG A 481 10.19 -27.02 -27.28
N LEU A 482 10.44 -27.88 -28.27
CA LEU A 482 11.80 -28.31 -28.64
C LEU A 482 12.64 -27.12 -29.14
N PHE A 483 12.11 -26.29 -30.04
CA PHE A 483 12.80 -25.07 -30.51
C PHE A 483 13.00 -24.03 -29.41
N GLN A 484 12.07 -23.95 -28.44
CA GLN A 484 12.12 -23.03 -27.31
C GLN A 484 12.91 -23.59 -26.09
N SER A 485 13.50 -24.79 -26.20
CA SER A 485 14.20 -25.48 -25.10
C SER A 485 13.35 -25.63 -23.81
N ARG A 486 12.06 -25.94 -23.98
CA ARG A 486 11.06 -26.08 -22.90
C ARG A 486 10.79 -27.55 -22.56
N GLU A 487 10.25 -27.77 -21.36
CA GLU A 487 9.84 -29.11 -20.91
C GLU A 487 8.72 -29.68 -21.79
N LEU A 488 9.06 -30.69 -22.59
CA LEU A 488 8.15 -31.37 -23.51
C LEU A 488 6.92 -31.95 -22.80
N LEU A 489 7.08 -32.39 -21.55
CA LEU A 489 6.07 -33.08 -20.75
C LEU A 489 5.12 -32.14 -19.98
N HIS A 490 5.22 -30.82 -20.11
CA HIS A 490 4.21 -29.90 -19.57
C HIS A 490 2.79 -30.22 -20.09
N ARG A 491 1.75 -29.94 -19.29
CA ARG A 491 0.37 -30.16 -19.74
C ARG A 491 0.10 -29.29 -20.98
N MET A 492 -0.61 -29.85 -21.96
CA MET A 492 -1.09 -29.13 -23.15
C MET A 492 -2.51 -28.60 -22.88
N GLY A 493 -2.89 -27.49 -23.49
CA GLY A 493 -4.17 -26.80 -23.25
C GLY A 493 -4.06 -25.57 -22.35
N CYS A 494 -5.14 -25.23 -21.65
CA CYS A 494 -5.24 -24.01 -20.83
C CYS A 494 -4.15 -23.94 -19.73
N ARG A 495 -3.59 -22.76 -19.52
CA ARG A 495 -2.59 -22.47 -18.48
C ARG A 495 -3.27 -21.98 -17.21
N THR A 496 -2.70 -22.33 -16.06
CA THR A 496 -3.07 -21.77 -14.76
C THR A 496 -1.95 -20.87 -14.26
N VAL A 497 -2.29 -19.65 -13.85
CA VAL A 497 -1.40 -18.71 -13.17
C VAL A 497 -1.85 -18.63 -11.71
N ALA A 498 -0.94 -18.89 -10.76
CA ALA A 498 -1.18 -18.74 -9.34
C ALA A 498 -0.32 -17.59 -8.79
N ILE A 499 -0.95 -16.62 -8.13
CA ILE A 499 -0.34 -15.42 -7.58
C ILE A 499 -0.36 -15.51 -6.05
N ALA A 500 0.82 -15.51 -5.43
CA ALA A 500 1.00 -15.71 -4.00
C ALA A 500 1.62 -14.47 -3.37
N ASP A 501 0.81 -13.64 -2.74
CA ASP A 501 1.24 -12.41 -2.09
C ASP A 501 0.35 -12.07 -0.89
N ILE A 502 0.63 -10.98 -0.17
CA ILE A 502 -0.26 -10.48 0.88
C ILE A 502 -1.67 -10.19 0.31
N PRO A 503 -2.74 -10.30 1.11
CA PRO A 503 -4.10 -10.46 0.59
C PRO A 503 -4.53 -9.40 -0.43
N TRP A 504 -4.28 -8.12 -0.17
CA TRP A 504 -4.72 -7.04 -1.07
C TRP A 504 -3.93 -7.03 -2.39
N VAL A 505 -2.63 -7.31 -2.37
CA VAL A 505 -1.78 -7.40 -3.56
C VAL A 505 -2.20 -8.59 -4.42
N ALA A 506 -2.30 -9.77 -3.81
CA ALA A 506 -2.63 -11.01 -4.52
C ALA A 506 -4.01 -10.94 -5.20
N GLN A 507 -5.01 -10.38 -4.50
CA GLN A 507 -6.36 -10.19 -5.04
C GLN A 507 -6.40 -9.10 -6.12
N SER A 508 -5.67 -7.98 -5.93
CA SER A 508 -5.59 -6.92 -6.92
C SER A 508 -4.91 -7.38 -8.21
N ALA A 509 -3.84 -8.17 -8.09
CA ALA A 509 -3.14 -8.78 -9.21
C ALA A 509 -3.98 -9.86 -9.92
N GLU A 510 -4.78 -10.67 -9.19
CA GLU A 510 -5.78 -11.56 -9.79
C GLU A 510 -6.81 -10.78 -10.60
N ALA A 511 -7.38 -9.71 -10.03
CA ALA A 511 -8.36 -8.87 -10.71
C ALA A 511 -7.78 -8.16 -11.93
N PHE A 512 -6.55 -7.62 -11.82
CA PHE A 512 -5.81 -7.00 -12.91
C PHE A 512 -5.59 -7.98 -14.07
N LEU A 513 -5.00 -9.14 -13.79
CA LEU A 513 -4.69 -10.13 -14.81
C LEU A 513 -5.95 -10.74 -15.44
N SER A 514 -6.98 -11.01 -14.63
CA SER A 514 -8.25 -11.55 -15.12
C SER A 514 -8.99 -10.56 -16.03
N LYS A 515 -8.95 -9.25 -15.73
CA LYS A 515 -9.53 -8.20 -16.58
C LYS A 515 -8.79 -8.07 -17.90
N ILE A 516 -7.44 -8.13 -17.92
CA ILE A 516 -6.66 -8.19 -19.17
C ILE A 516 -7.09 -9.38 -20.04
N PHE A 517 -7.24 -10.56 -19.43
CA PHE A 517 -7.57 -11.78 -20.16
C PHE A 517 -9.07 -11.93 -20.51
N ALA A 518 -9.96 -11.10 -19.95
CA ALA A 518 -11.37 -11.06 -20.34
C ALA A 518 -11.56 -10.57 -21.79
N CYS A 519 -10.68 -9.69 -22.27
CA CYS A 519 -10.63 -9.26 -23.67
C CYS A 519 -9.87 -10.22 -24.61
N SER A 520 -9.31 -11.33 -24.12
CA SER A 520 -8.49 -12.23 -24.93
C SER A 520 -9.30 -13.34 -25.59
N TYR A 521 -8.80 -13.88 -26.71
CA TYR A 521 -9.40 -15.03 -27.36
C TYR A 521 -9.28 -16.28 -26.49
N SER A 522 -10.36 -17.07 -26.35
CA SER A 522 -10.41 -18.28 -25.52
C SER A 522 -9.26 -19.28 -25.74
N ILE A 523 -8.67 -19.35 -26.94
CA ILE A 523 -7.50 -20.19 -27.24
C ILE A 523 -6.21 -19.77 -26.49
N ALA A 524 -6.12 -18.51 -26.09
CA ALA A 524 -5.08 -17.92 -25.26
C ALA A 524 -5.60 -17.60 -23.83
N GLY A 525 -6.74 -18.19 -23.44
CA GLY A 525 -7.30 -18.04 -22.10
C GLY A 525 -6.41 -18.66 -21.03
N ILE A 526 -6.44 -18.07 -19.84
CA ILE A 526 -5.76 -18.56 -18.64
C ILE A 526 -6.75 -18.67 -17.48
N ASN A 527 -6.46 -19.56 -16.54
CA ASN A 527 -7.13 -19.61 -15.25
C ASN A 527 -6.25 -18.89 -14.22
N VAL A 528 -6.75 -17.83 -13.59
CA VAL A 528 -6.02 -17.07 -12.56
C VAL A 528 -6.48 -17.51 -11.18
N LEU A 529 -5.55 -17.59 -10.23
CA LEU A 529 -5.80 -17.94 -8.83
C LEU A 529 -4.91 -17.07 -7.94
N SER A 530 -5.43 -16.55 -6.83
CA SER A 530 -4.61 -15.90 -5.79
C SER A 530 -4.79 -16.48 -4.39
N GLY A 531 -3.80 -16.27 -3.52
CA GLY A 531 -3.91 -16.58 -2.10
C GLY A 531 -2.67 -16.19 -1.30
N ASN A 532 -2.86 -15.94 0.01
CA ASN A 532 -1.77 -15.57 0.92
C ASN A 532 -0.76 -16.73 1.09
N PRO A 533 0.55 -16.55 0.79
CA PRO A 533 1.57 -17.58 0.94
C PRO A 533 1.80 -18.03 2.38
N ASN A 534 1.44 -17.20 3.37
CA ASN A 534 1.54 -17.51 4.80
C ASN A 534 0.33 -18.28 5.35
N ASP A 535 -0.71 -18.51 4.54
CA ASP A 535 -1.97 -19.14 4.98
C ASP A 535 -2.60 -19.95 3.83
N HIS A 536 -3.48 -19.31 3.05
CA HIS A 536 -4.37 -20.05 2.14
C HIS A 536 -3.65 -20.68 0.94
N PHE A 537 -2.52 -20.15 0.47
CA PHE A 537 -1.87 -20.63 -0.77
C PHE A 537 -1.54 -22.13 -0.70
N VAL A 538 -0.95 -22.58 0.42
CA VAL A 538 -0.60 -23.98 0.62
C VAL A 538 -1.84 -24.86 0.54
N HIS A 539 -2.82 -24.62 1.41
CA HIS A 539 -3.96 -25.52 1.55
C HIS A 539 -4.97 -25.44 0.38
N ARG A 540 -5.18 -24.26 -0.19
CA ARG A 540 -6.20 -24.00 -1.23
C ARG A 540 -5.68 -24.12 -2.66
N HIS A 541 -4.37 -23.95 -2.90
CA HIS A 541 -3.82 -23.86 -4.26
C HIS A 541 -2.72 -24.88 -4.60
N THR A 542 -1.88 -25.35 -3.67
CA THR A 542 -0.80 -26.31 -4.04
C THR A 542 -1.33 -27.60 -4.65
N HIS A 543 -2.44 -28.13 -4.15
CA HIS A 543 -3.12 -29.31 -4.74
C HIS A 543 -3.70 -29.08 -6.15
N ARG A 544 -3.70 -27.83 -6.64
CA ARG A 544 -4.12 -27.42 -7.99
C ARG A 544 -2.94 -27.11 -8.91
N VAL A 545 -1.72 -27.07 -8.37
CA VAL A 545 -0.48 -26.90 -9.13
C VAL A 545 -0.22 -28.18 -9.92
N VAL A 546 0.11 -28.01 -11.20
CA VAL A 546 0.36 -29.11 -12.16
C VAL A 546 1.58 -28.79 -13.01
N ARG A 547 2.14 -29.80 -13.67
CA ARG A 547 3.26 -29.65 -14.62
C ARG A 547 2.99 -28.56 -15.68
N GLY A 548 3.80 -27.50 -15.67
CA GLY A 548 3.64 -26.31 -16.51
C GLY A 548 2.53 -25.34 -16.07
N ALA A 549 2.14 -25.35 -14.80
CA ALA A 549 1.48 -24.21 -14.15
C ALA A 549 2.51 -23.10 -13.88
N LEU A 550 2.05 -21.84 -13.87
CA LEU A 550 2.87 -20.66 -13.65
C LEU A 550 2.60 -20.14 -12.23
N VAL A 551 3.63 -19.91 -11.42
CA VAL A 551 3.49 -19.45 -10.03
C VAL A 551 4.30 -18.16 -9.85
N LEU A 552 3.65 -17.06 -9.49
CA LEU A 552 4.29 -15.81 -9.10
C LEU A 552 4.17 -15.66 -7.59
N CYS A 553 5.25 -15.30 -6.90
CA CYS A 553 5.20 -15.10 -5.45
C CYS A 553 6.02 -13.89 -5.01
N GLY A 554 5.36 -12.93 -4.34
CA GLY A 554 6.02 -11.87 -3.60
C GLY A 554 6.68 -12.42 -2.35
N ARG A 555 7.89 -11.94 -2.05
CA ARG A 555 8.68 -12.30 -0.87
C ARG A 555 8.91 -11.07 0.00
N PRO A 556 8.46 -11.08 1.27
CA PRO A 556 8.76 -10.01 2.20
C PRO A 556 10.28 -9.96 2.45
N ASP A 557 10.78 -8.78 2.80
CA ASP A 557 12.23 -8.58 2.99
C ASP A 557 12.70 -9.16 4.33
N GLY A 558 13.01 -10.46 4.39
CA GLY A 558 13.45 -11.15 5.60
C GLY A 558 14.82 -10.73 6.14
N ARG A 559 15.49 -9.76 5.49
CA ARG A 559 16.60 -8.99 6.10
C ARG A 559 16.09 -8.03 7.19
N LEU A 560 14.77 -7.79 7.26
CA LEU A 560 14.11 -7.13 8.38
C LEU A 560 13.71 -8.19 9.43
N SER A 561 14.08 -7.98 10.69
CA SER A 561 13.89 -8.98 11.75
C SER A 561 12.42 -9.27 12.05
N ALA A 562 11.52 -8.31 11.86
CA ALA A 562 10.07 -8.52 11.94
C ALA A 562 9.53 -9.43 10.83
N LEU A 563 10.19 -9.44 9.65
CA LEU A 563 9.72 -10.14 8.45
C LEU A 563 10.44 -11.46 8.18
N ALA A 564 11.56 -11.74 8.85
CA ALA A 564 12.37 -12.95 8.65
C ALA A 564 11.55 -14.25 8.74
N THR A 565 10.66 -14.35 9.72
CA THR A 565 9.75 -15.50 9.88
C THR A 565 8.70 -15.58 8.75
N ALA A 566 8.20 -14.43 8.30
CA ALA A 566 7.27 -14.38 7.16
C ALA A 566 7.98 -14.83 5.87
N GLU A 567 9.19 -14.33 5.59
CA GLU A 567 9.96 -14.76 4.41
C GLU A 567 10.23 -16.27 4.45
N ALA A 568 10.61 -16.81 5.62
CA ALA A 568 10.84 -18.24 5.79
C ALA A 568 9.58 -19.07 5.46
N THR A 569 8.40 -18.67 5.94
CA THR A 569 7.12 -19.32 5.62
C THR A 569 6.80 -19.22 4.12
N VAL A 570 6.91 -18.04 3.51
CA VAL A 570 6.71 -17.85 2.06
C VAL A 570 7.65 -18.77 1.24
N CYS A 571 8.93 -18.82 1.61
CA CYS A 571 9.91 -19.67 0.94
C CYS A 571 9.57 -21.16 1.05
N LEU A 572 9.05 -21.61 2.19
CA LEU A 572 8.57 -22.99 2.38
C LEU A 572 7.37 -23.28 1.48
N SER A 573 6.37 -22.38 1.45
CA SER A 573 5.17 -22.49 0.61
C SER A 573 5.49 -22.59 -0.90
N VAL A 574 6.44 -21.78 -1.38
CA VAL A 574 6.90 -21.81 -2.78
C VAL A 574 7.70 -23.08 -3.09
N ASN A 575 8.58 -23.51 -2.18
CA ASN A 575 9.32 -24.76 -2.34
C ASN A 575 8.37 -25.98 -2.35
N GLN A 576 7.35 -25.99 -1.50
CA GLN A 576 6.32 -27.04 -1.49
C GLN A 576 5.58 -27.10 -2.82
N ALA A 577 5.10 -25.96 -3.35
CA ALA A 577 4.48 -25.91 -4.67
C ALA A 577 5.43 -26.42 -5.78
N SER A 578 6.69 -25.99 -5.74
CA SER A 578 7.71 -26.34 -6.75
C SER A 578 8.24 -27.78 -6.63
N SER A 579 7.99 -28.46 -5.50
CA SER A 579 8.31 -29.89 -5.29
C SER A 579 7.26 -30.85 -5.87
N ILE A 580 6.07 -30.36 -6.24
CA ILE A 580 4.99 -31.19 -6.80
C ILE A 580 5.35 -31.56 -8.24
N GLN A 581 5.91 -32.74 -8.42
CA GLN A 581 6.35 -33.26 -9.71
C GLN A 581 5.39 -34.30 -10.29
N SER A 582 5.21 -34.28 -11.61
CA SER A 582 4.46 -35.29 -12.34
C SER A 582 5.13 -35.57 -13.68
N LEU A 583 5.52 -36.83 -13.90
CA LEU A 583 6.31 -37.26 -15.08
C LEU A 583 7.59 -36.42 -15.26
N GLY A 584 8.28 -36.11 -14.16
CA GLY A 584 9.52 -35.32 -14.14
C GLY A 584 9.36 -33.81 -14.29
N GLY A 585 8.17 -33.31 -14.67
CA GLY A 585 7.90 -31.87 -14.79
C GLY A 585 7.22 -31.28 -13.55
N THR A 586 7.47 -30.00 -13.29
CA THR A 586 6.95 -29.22 -12.14
C THR A 586 6.25 -27.92 -12.60
N CYS A 587 5.92 -27.01 -11.70
CA CYS A 587 5.49 -25.65 -12.03
C CYS A 587 6.67 -24.70 -12.23
N GLU A 588 6.48 -23.70 -13.09
CA GLU A 588 7.45 -22.61 -13.25
C GLU A 588 7.18 -21.52 -12.22
N SER A 589 7.95 -21.53 -11.13
CA SER A 589 7.87 -20.54 -10.06
C SER A 589 8.84 -19.38 -10.26
N ILE A 590 8.31 -18.17 -10.13
CA ILE A 590 9.02 -16.89 -10.11
C ILE A 590 8.80 -16.26 -8.73
N THR A 591 9.89 -15.84 -8.10
CA THR A 591 9.83 -15.05 -6.86
C THR A 591 10.27 -13.62 -7.10
N VAL A 592 9.62 -12.65 -6.47
CA VAL A 592 9.93 -11.22 -6.54
C VAL A 592 10.12 -10.70 -5.11
N GLY A 593 11.17 -9.93 -4.85
CA GLY A 593 11.38 -9.33 -3.53
C GLY A 593 12.79 -8.76 -3.34
N HIS A 594 13.07 -8.24 -2.15
CA HIS A 594 14.29 -7.47 -1.86
C HIS A 594 15.49 -8.31 -1.42
N ASN A 595 15.27 -9.50 -0.84
CA ASN A 595 16.37 -10.35 -0.37
C ASN A 595 17.07 -11.03 -1.58
N PRO A 596 18.37 -10.75 -1.85
CA PRO A 596 19.11 -11.23 -3.03
C PRO A 596 19.55 -12.72 -2.91
N PHE A 597 18.60 -13.60 -2.59
CA PHE A 597 18.82 -15.05 -2.47
C PHE A 597 17.84 -15.83 -3.36
N LYS A 598 18.34 -16.56 -4.36
CA LYS A 598 17.50 -17.41 -5.22
C LYS A 598 17.15 -18.72 -4.51
N LEU A 599 15.86 -19.07 -4.45
CA LEU A 599 15.41 -20.35 -3.91
C LEU A 599 15.77 -21.51 -4.87
N PRO A 600 16.26 -22.65 -4.35
CA PRO A 600 16.83 -23.72 -5.17
C PRO A 600 15.83 -24.40 -6.11
N LEU A 601 14.55 -24.48 -5.73
CA LEU A 601 13.49 -25.06 -6.55
C LEU A 601 12.78 -24.04 -7.46
N THR A 602 13.16 -22.76 -7.42
CA THR A 602 12.50 -21.72 -8.24
C THR A 602 13.16 -21.55 -9.60
N LYS A 603 12.34 -21.34 -10.64
CA LYS A 603 12.83 -21.11 -12.00
C LYS A 603 13.57 -19.77 -12.07
N PHE A 604 12.96 -18.71 -11.57
CA PHE A 604 13.53 -17.35 -11.53
C PHE A 604 13.35 -16.69 -10.14
N GLY A 605 14.34 -15.89 -9.76
CA GLY A 605 14.25 -14.94 -8.66
C GLY A 605 14.56 -13.56 -9.22
N ILE A 606 13.62 -12.63 -9.06
CA ILE A 606 13.72 -11.24 -9.47
C ILE A 606 13.96 -10.42 -8.20
N PHE A 607 15.07 -9.67 -8.18
CA PHE A 607 15.52 -8.97 -6.98
C PHE A 607 15.30 -7.47 -7.14
N LEU A 608 14.43 -6.93 -6.28
CA LEU A 608 14.14 -5.50 -6.21
C LEU A 608 15.26 -4.78 -5.46
N LYS A 609 15.64 -3.60 -5.94
CA LYS A 609 16.69 -2.78 -5.34
C LYS A 609 16.12 -1.99 -4.17
N SER A 610 16.76 -2.11 -3.01
CA SER A 610 16.41 -1.27 -1.85
C SER A 610 16.93 0.16 -2.03
N ASN A 611 16.01 1.12 -2.11
CA ASN A 611 16.34 2.55 -2.16
C ASN A 611 16.22 3.26 -0.78
N ARG A 612 15.64 2.59 0.23
CA ARG A 612 15.58 3.06 1.63
C ARG A 612 16.92 2.86 2.38
N PRO A 613 17.20 3.66 3.43
CA PRO A 613 18.20 3.34 4.45
C PRO A 613 18.03 1.92 5.04
N GLN A 614 19.14 1.40 5.55
CA GLN A 614 19.15 0.14 6.32
C GLN A 614 18.44 0.33 7.66
N PHE A 615 17.70 -0.66 8.12
CA PHE A 615 17.26 -0.75 9.51
C PHE A 615 18.41 -1.20 10.41
N LEU A 616 18.33 -0.94 11.72
CA LEU A 616 19.36 -1.32 12.68
C LEU A 616 19.63 -2.84 12.64
N CYS A 617 18.60 -3.66 12.48
CA CYS A 617 18.73 -5.11 12.35
C CYS A 617 19.55 -5.54 11.11
N GLU A 618 19.45 -4.83 9.98
CA GLU A 618 20.23 -5.11 8.77
C GLU A 618 21.68 -4.67 8.97
N ARG A 619 21.88 -3.52 9.61
CA ARG A 619 23.20 -2.98 9.91
C ARG A 619 24.01 -3.90 10.83
N MET A 620 23.37 -4.42 11.89
CA MET A 620 23.95 -5.43 12.79
C MET A 620 24.36 -6.72 12.04
N LEU A 621 23.60 -7.15 11.02
CA LEU A 621 24.01 -8.33 10.23
C LEU A 621 25.28 -8.07 9.40
N VAL A 622 25.38 -6.88 8.80
CA VAL A 622 26.54 -6.48 7.99
C VAL A 622 27.78 -6.35 8.87
N GLU A 623 27.65 -5.78 10.07
CA GLU A 623 28.73 -5.65 11.04
C GLU A 623 29.23 -7.02 11.52
N LYS A 624 28.34 -7.95 11.88
CA LYS A 624 28.74 -9.33 12.22
C LYS A 624 29.37 -10.10 11.04
N ASP A 625 28.95 -9.84 9.79
CA ASP A 625 29.62 -10.40 8.61
C ASP A 625 31.04 -9.82 8.41
N ALA A 626 31.29 -8.58 8.82
CA ALA A 626 32.61 -7.95 8.76
C ALA A 626 33.54 -8.44 9.90
N GLU A 627 33.02 -8.60 11.12
CA GLU A 627 33.73 -9.24 12.24
C GLU A 627 34.14 -10.67 11.92
N GLY A 628 33.22 -11.47 11.36
CA GLY A 628 33.50 -12.85 10.95
C GLY A 628 34.64 -12.94 9.93
N LYS A 629 34.68 -12.04 8.95
CA LYS A 629 35.78 -11.98 7.96
C LYS A 629 37.12 -11.58 8.57
N ARG A 630 37.17 -10.59 9.46
CA ARG A 630 38.42 -10.23 10.15
C ARG A 630 39.00 -11.43 10.89
N ASN A 631 38.16 -12.16 11.62
CA ASN A 631 38.58 -13.38 12.32
C ASN A 631 39.04 -14.50 11.35
N GLU A 632 38.41 -14.65 10.17
CA GLU A 632 38.85 -15.60 9.13
C GLU A 632 40.19 -15.18 8.49
N ASP A 633 40.40 -13.89 8.23
CA ASP A 633 41.62 -13.33 7.65
C ASP A 633 42.80 -13.37 8.66
N ASP A 634 42.56 -13.10 9.95
CA ASP A 634 43.55 -13.21 11.04
C ASP A 634 43.97 -14.67 11.32
N LEU A 635 43.17 -15.65 10.87
CA LEU A 635 43.47 -17.09 10.96
C LEU A 635 44.21 -17.63 9.71
N ALA A 636 44.42 -16.81 8.67
CA ALA A 636 45.18 -17.20 7.49
C ALA A 636 46.70 -17.06 7.74
N PRO A 637 47.52 -18.11 7.49
CA PRO A 637 48.96 -18.01 7.71
C PRO A 637 49.61 -17.07 6.69
N SER A 638 50.13 -15.94 7.16
CA SER A 638 50.92 -15.00 6.36
C SER A 638 52.13 -15.69 5.69
N PRO A 639 52.43 -15.44 4.41
CA PRO A 639 53.63 -15.98 3.78
C PRO A 639 54.88 -15.42 4.47
N VAL A 640 55.76 -16.33 4.88
CA VAL A 640 57.03 -15.97 5.56
C VAL A 640 58.04 -15.48 4.52
N ASP A 641 58.13 -14.16 4.34
CA ASP A 641 59.27 -13.55 3.66
C ASP A 641 60.42 -13.32 4.65
N GLN A 642 61.55 -13.99 4.36
CA GLN A 642 62.76 -13.90 5.15
C GLN A 642 63.60 -12.70 4.71
N SER A 643 63.72 -11.64 5.53
CA SER A 643 64.97 -10.85 5.60
C SER A 643 65.00 -9.82 6.75
N LEU A 644 66.23 -9.56 7.24
CA LEU A 644 66.68 -8.35 7.96
C LEU A 644 66.21 -8.13 9.41
N GLN A 645 66.82 -8.93 10.29
CA GLN A 645 67.64 -8.48 11.44
C GLN A 645 67.34 -7.14 12.16
N CYS A 646 67.08 -7.29 13.46
CA CYS A 646 67.73 -6.57 14.57
C CYS A 646 67.76 -5.02 14.57
N GLU A 647 67.00 -4.43 15.49
CA GLU A 647 67.63 -3.75 16.64
C GLU A 647 66.67 -3.71 17.84
N GLY A 648 67.19 -3.48 19.05
CA GLY A 648 66.40 -3.55 20.28
C GLY A 648 66.62 -2.37 21.22
N VAL A 649 65.69 -2.24 22.17
CA VAL A 649 65.74 -1.38 23.37
C VAL A 649 65.64 0.14 23.10
N LYS A 650 64.49 0.76 23.45
CA LYS A 650 64.36 1.66 24.64
C LYS A 650 63.01 2.39 24.75
N ASN A 651 62.56 2.48 26.00
CA ASN A 651 61.79 3.57 26.63
C ASN A 651 60.34 3.87 26.21
N PHE A 652 59.42 3.42 27.07
CA PHE A 652 58.51 4.24 27.90
C PHE A 652 58.28 5.74 27.56
N THR A 653 57.04 6.17 27.84
CA THR A 653 56.48 7.54 27.91
C THR A 653 55.98 8.19 26.61
N GLN A 654 54.67 8.05 26.33
CA GLN A 654 53.73 9.17 26.09
C GLN A 654 52.24 8.73 26.00
N ASP A 655 51.76 7.94 26.98
CA ASP A 655 50.32 7.78 27.21
C ASP A 655 49.71 9.14 27.61
N GLY A 656 48.85 9.73 26.78
CA GLY A 656 48.16 10.98 27.14
C GLY A 656 47.44 11.73 26.02
N GLN A 657 47.85 11.59 24.76
CA GLN A 657 47.21 12.33 23.64
C GLN A 657 46.60 11.43 22.55
N GLU A 658 46.99 10.16 22.43
CA GLU A 658 46.46 9.28 21.37
C GLU A 658 45.02 8.80 21.61
N ARG A 659 44.56 8.65 22.87
CA ARG A 659 43.21 8.14 23.18
C ARG A 659 42.06 9.02 22.68
N HIS A 660 42.27 10.33 22.58
CA HIS A 660 41.25 11.24 22.00
C HIS A 660 41.23 11.22 20.46
N SER A 661 42.32 10.83 19.80
CA SER A 661 42.31 10.52 18.36
C SER A 661 41.75 9.13 18.07
N GLU A 662 42.06 8.13 18.89
CA GLU A 662 41.55 6.76 18.70
C GLU A 662 40.04 6.65 18.92
N LEU A 663 39.46 7.30 19.95
CA LEU A 663 38.00 7.33 20.12
C LEU A 663 37.30 7.96 18.91
N ASN A 664 37.83 9.08 18.40
CA ASN A 664 37.27 9.74 17.22
C ASN A 664 37.47 8.91 15.94
N MET A 665 38.55 8.13 15.83
CA MET A 665 38.77 7.24 14.69
C MET A 665 37.89 5.98 14.72
N ALA A 666 37.54 5.48 15.92
CA ALA A 666 36.54 4.44 16.10
C ALA A 666 35.12 4.95 15.77
N LEU A 667 34.75 6.13 16.28
CA LEU A 667 33.46 6.79 16.03
C LEU A 667 33.28 7.24 14.57
N SER A 668 34.37 7.57 13.88
CA SER A 668 34.38 7.97 12.46
C SER A 668 34.75 6.82 11.51
N SER A 669 34.69 5.56 11.96
CA SER A 669 34.96 4.41 11.09
C SER A 669 33.84 4.25 10.05
N SER A 670 34.00 4.97 8.94
CA SER A 670 33.40 4.66 7.64
C SER A 670 33.95 3.31 7.20
N VAL A 671 33.46 2.23 7.82
CA VAL A 671 33.74 0.86 7.40
C VAL A 671 33.35 0.78 5.93
N HIS A 672 34.35 0.63 5.05
CA HIS A 672 34.11 0.37 3.64
C HIS A 672 33.22 -0.88 3.56
N LEU A 673 31.94 -0.66 3.27
CA LEU A 673 30.91 -1.69 3.32
C LEU A 673 31.22 -2.76 2.29
N LEU A 674 31.82 -3.87 2.75
CA LEU A 674 32.00 -5.06 1.95
C LEU A 674 30.61 -5.55 1.47
N PRO A 675 30.52 -6.13 0.27
CA PRO A 675 29.23 -6.61 -0.25
C PRO A 675 28.58 -7.58 0.73
N GLN A 676 27.31 -7.29 1.07
CA GLN A 676 26.50 -8.02 2.03
C GLN A 676 26.45 -9.50 1.67
N LYS A 677 26.71 -10.40 2.63
CA LYS A 677 26.64 -11.84 2.42
C LYS A 677 25.20 -12.23 2.09
N THR A 678 24.96 -12.83 0.93
CA THR A 678 23.63 -13.31 0.54
C THR A 678 23.22 -14.48 1.43
N ARG A 679 22.18 -14.29 2.25
CA ARG A 679 21.70 -15.30 3.23
C ARG A 679 20.31 -15.80 2.82
N SER A 680 20.07 -17.11 2.98
CA SER A 680 18.73 -17.68 2.82
C SER A 680 17.81 -17.22 3.97
N ALA A 681 16.49 -17.26 3.77
CA ALA A 681 15.53 -16.91 4.82
C ALA A 681 15.77 -17.72 6.12
N SER A 682 16.09 -19.01 6.02
CA SER A 682 16.45 -19.85 7.18
C SER A 682 17.77 -19.44 7.84
N ALA A 683 18.75 -18.96 7.08
CA ALA A 683 20.02 -18.45 7.61
C ALA A 683 19.86 -17.05 8.24
N LEU A 684 18.95 -16.21 7.74
CA LEU A 684 18.56 -14.94 8.35
C LEU A 684 17.85 -15.17 9.68
N LEU A 685 16.85 -16.06 9.70
CA LEU A 685 16.15 -16.46 10.91
C LEU A 685 17.13 -17.02 11.96
N GLY A 686 17.99 -17.97 11.55
CA GLY A 686 19.04 -18.54 12.43
C GLY A 686 20.06 -17.50 12.92
N ALA A 687 20.41 -16.51 12.11
CA ALA A 687 21.26 -15.41 12.57
C ALA A 687 20.57 -14.53 13.61
N TYR A 688 19.29 -14.20 13.41
CA TYR A 688 18.52 -13.41 14.38
C TYR A 688 18.25 -14.16 15.68
N THR A 689 17.96 -15.47 15.63
CA THR A 689 17.85 -16.28 16.86
C THR A 689 19.18 -16.36 17.59
N ASN A 690 20.31 -16.54 16.88
CA ASN A 690 21.63 -16.55 17.50
C ASN A 690 22.00 -15.19 18.13
N ILE A 691 21.62 -14.07 17.51
CA ILE A 691 21.81 -12.73 18.10
C ILE A 691 20.96 -12.57 19.37
N ALA A 692 19.70 -13.00 19.34
CA ALA A 692 18.80 -12.97 20.50
C ALA A 692 19.33 -13.86 21.65
N GLU A 693 19.69 -15.11 21.37
CA GLU A 693 20.24 -16.02 22.38
C GLU A 693 21.56 -15.52 22.97
N GLN A 694 22.42 -14.86 22.20
CA GLN A 694 23.65 -14.26 22.72
C GLN A 694 23.34 -13.13 23.71
N ALA A 695 22.36 -12.28 23.42
CA ALA A 695 21.91 -11.24 24.34
C ALA A 695 21.29 -11.83 25.63
N ASP A 696 20.51 -12.90 25.52
CA ASP A 696 19.88 -13.55 26.68
C ASP A 696 20.90 -14.34 27.53
N ARG A 697 21.90 -15.00 26.93
CA ARG A 697 22.95 -15.72 27.68
C ARG A 697 23.85 -14.79 28.50
N ASN A 698 24.20 -13.63 27.95
CA ASN A 698 24.97 -12.62 28.68
C ASN A 698 24.21 -12.08 29.91
N ARG A 699 22.88 -12.17 29.94
CA ARG A 699 22.06 -11.83 31.13
C ARG A 699 22.26 -12.82 32.28
N GLY A 700 22.53 -14.09 31.98
CA GLY A 700 22.65 -15.16 32.98
C GLY A 700 24.01 -15.26 33.69
N CYS A 701 25.03 -14.53 33.23
CA CYS A 701 26.39 -14.59 33.81
C CYS A 701 26.71 -13.47 34.80
N ASN A 702 25.92 -12.39 34.84
CA ASN A 702 25.99 -11.36 35.88
C ASN A 702 25.02 -11.76 37.00
N GLY A 703 25.54 -12.34 38.08
CA GLY A 703 24.73 -13.03 39.07
C GLY A 703 24.35 -12.21 40.31
N SER A 704 23.04 -11.98 40.51
CA SER A 704 22.36 -12.06 41.81
C SER A 704 20.84 -12.04 41.61
N SER A 705 20.12 -12.95 42.26
CA SER A 705 18.73 -13.30 41.92
C SER A 705 17.64 -12.32 42.40
N GLU A 706 18.02 -11.09 42.80
CA GLU A 706 17.09 -10.05 43.25
C GLU A 706 17.04 -8.84 42.29
N HIS A 707 18.07 -8.60 41.46
CA HIS A 707 18.09 -7.46 40.53
C HIS A 707 17.13 -7.60 39.33
N SER A 708 16.62 -8.81 39.04
CA SER A 708 15.85 -9.06 37.82
C SER A 708 14.45 -8.43 37.80
N SER A 709 13.82 -8.22 38.97
CA SER A 709 12.46 -7.69 39.07
C SER A 709 12.40 -6.20 38.76
N ILE A 710 13.34 -5.42 39.29
CA ILE A 710 13.38 -3.96 39.14
C ILE A 710 13.70 -3.60 37.68
N ASP A 711 14.68 -4.28 37.07
CA ASP A 711 14.98 -4.16 35.64
C ASP A 711 13.78 -4.51 34.76
N GLU A 712 13.04 -5.59 35.05
CA GLU A 712 11.87 -5.96 34.25
C GLU A 712 10.70 -4.97 34.41
N VAL A 713 10.52 -4.40 35.61
CA VAL A 713 9.56 -3.29 35.83
C VAL A 713 9.98 -2.05 35.06
N LEU A 714 11.26 -1.65 35.10
CA LEU A 714 11.75 -0.47 34.39
C LEU A 714 11.69 -0.63 32.86
N TYR A 715 12.12 -1.77 32.32
CA TYR A 715 12.04 -2.04 30.88
C TYR A 715 10.59 -2.22 30.38
N SER A 716 9.67 -2.75 31.18
CA SER A 716 8.24 -2.79 30.83
C SER A 716 7.60 -1.40 30.89
N ALA A 717 7.95 -0.56 31.88
CA ALA A 717 7.55 0.86 31.91
C ALA A 717 7.98 1.61 30.64
N ILE A 718 9.21 1.39 30.19
CA ILE A 718 9.78 2.00 28.98
C ILE A 718 9.09 1.48 27.70
N GLN A 719 8.70 0.20 27.65
CA GLN A 719 7.94 -0.36 26.52
C GLN A 719 6.48 0.12 26.47
N GLU A 720 5.81 0.22 27.62
CA GLU A 720 4.38 0.56 27.70
C GLU A 720 4.13 2.07 27.82
N ARG A 721 5.17 2.87 28.12
CA ARG A 721 5.12 4.34 28.29
C ARG A 721 3.99 4.80 29.22
N SER A 722 3.81 4.05 30.31
CA SER A 722 2.77 4.21 31.33
C SER A 722 3.44 4.27 32.70
N TRP A 723 3.98 5.43 33.08
CA TRP A 723 4.75 5.55 34.33
C TRP A 723 3.89 5.44 35.60
N SER A 724 2.56 5.59 35.53
CA SER A 724 1.70 5.64 36.73
C SER A 724 1.52 4.30 37.45
N ASN A 725 1.47 3.17 36.72
CA ASN A 725 1.29 1.84 37.32
C ASN A 725 2.65 1.15 37.56
N GLU A 726 3.58 1.32 36.63
CA GLU A 726 4.89 0.68 36.67
C GLU A 726 5.87 1.46 37.58
N GLY A 727 5.81 2.80 37.57
CA GLY A 727 6.51 3.64 38.55
C GLY A 727 6.06 3.36 39.98
N LYS A 728 4.80 2.93 40.18
CA LYS A 728 4.31 2.49 41.49
C LYS A 728 4.95 1.17 41.94
N LYS A 729 5.08 0.19 41.04
CA LYS A 729 5.83 -1.05 41.31
C LYS A 729 7.31 -0.78 41.59
N LEU A 730 7.89 0.22 40.94
CA LEU A 730 9.26 0.67 41.18
C LEU A 730 9.39 1.32 42.57
N PHE A 731 8.48 2.24 42.93
CA PHE A 731 8.40 2.85 44.26
C PHE A 731 8.26 1.78 45.37
N GLU A 732 7.30 0.86 45.22
CA GLU A 732 7.09 -0.29 46.12
C GLU A 732 8.30 -1.25 46.19
N ALA A 733 9.20 -1.24 45.20
CA ALA A 733 10.43 -2.06 45.20
C ALA A 733 11.66 -1.33 45.76
N LEU A 734 11.63 0.01 45.83
CA LEU A 734 12.67 0.84 46.43
C LEU A 734 12.37 1.13 47.92
N ASP A 735 11.10 1.11 48.31
CA ASP A 735 10.61 1.23 49.69
C ASP A 735 10.87 -0.07 50.48
N VAL A 736 12.13 -0.25 50.89
CA VAL A 736 12.62 -1.43 51.61
C VAL A 736 11.92 -1.61 52.96
N ASN A 737 11.53 -0.50 53.59
CA ASN A 737 10.90 -0.50 54.92
C ASN A 737 9.36 -0.60 54.86
N SER A 738 8.75 -0.31 53.71
CA SER A 738 7.31 -0.34 53.40
C SER A 738 6.46 0.66 54.20
N ASP A 739 7.01 1.84 54.53
CA ASP A 739 6.27 2.94 55.17
C ASP A 739 5.53 3.86 54.18
N GLY A 740 5.77 3.69 52.87
CA GLY A 740 5.16 4.47 51.80
C GLY A 740 5.89 5.77 51.47
N LEU A 741 7.11 5.97 51.96
CA LEU A 741 7.95 7.15 51.77
C LEU A 741 9.41 6.75 51.51
N LEU A 742 10.02 7.25 50.44
CA LEU A 742 11.43 6.94 50.16
C LEU A 742 12.36 7.87 50.93
N SER A 743 13.18 7.31 51.82
CA SER A 743 14.26 8.06 52.47
C SER A 743 15.45 8.35 51.53
N GLU A 744 16.30 9.31 51.90
CA GLU A 744 17.48 9.68 51.10
C GLU A 744 18.40 8.48 50.82
N ASP A 745 18.60 7.62 51.83
CA ASP A 745 19.44 6.43 51.72
C ASP A 745 18.79 5.33 50.85
N GLU A 746 17.46 5.17 50.88
CA GLU A 746 16.73 4.22 50.03
C GLU A 746 16.71 4.65 48.55
N VAL A 747 16.61 5.97 48.28
CA VAL A 747 16.74 6.49 46.91
C VAL A 747 18.16 6.33 46.39
N ILE A 748 19.18 6.61 47.21
CA ILE A 748 20.59 6.46 46.82
C ILE A 748 20.93 4.99 46.57
N ASP A 749 20.67 4.09 47.53
CA ASP A 749 20.95 2.66 47.37
C ASP A 749 20.11 2.05 46.25
N GLY A 750 18.87 2.51 46.10
CA GLY A 750 17.99 2.18 44.98
C GLY A 750 18.55 2.52 43.59
N LEU A 751 19.03 3.75 43.41
CA LEU A 751 19.64 4.21 42.16
C LEU A 751 21.01 3.57 41.88
N TYR A 752 21.74 3.18 42.93
CA TYR A 752 22.94 2.34 42.82
C TYR A 752 22.62 0.91 42.39
N ARG A 753 21.58 0.28 42.95
CA ARG A 753 21.09 -1.06 42.53
C ARG A 753 20.60 -1.10 41.08
N LEU A 754 20.23 0.05 40.52
CA LEU A 754 19.78 0.28 39.14
C LEU A 754 20.92 0.57 38.13
N GLU A 755 22.19 0.47 38.54
CA GLU A 755 23.38 0.82 37.71
C GLU A 755 23.34 2.24 37.08
N THR A 756 22.59 3.18 37.68
CA THR A 756 22.59 4.57 37.21
C THR A 756 23.82 5.32 37.71
N LEU A 757 24.67 5.78 36.79
CA LEU A 757 25.96 6.42 37.10
C LEU A 757 25.81 7.89 37.52
N PHE A 758 25.21 8.12 38.67
CA PHE A 758 25.28 9.41 39.37
C PHE A 758 26.39 9.37 40.44
N LEU A 759 27.08 10.49 40.64
CA LEU A 759 27.88 10.69 41.86
C LEU A 759 26.92 10.86 43.05
N GLU A 760 27.29 10.36 44.24
CA GLU A 760 26.50 10.53 45.48
C GLU A 760 26.08 11.99 45.70
N ASP A 761 27.00 12.94 45.46
CA ASP A 761 26.75 14.38 45.57
C ASP A 761 25.65 14.90 44.62
N HIS A 762 25.52 14.30 43.43
CA HIS A 762 24.48 14.62 42.46
C HIS A 762 23.13 14.04 42.92
N THR A 763 23.07 12.74 43.26
CA THR A 763 21.84 12.08 43.73
C THR A 763 21.27 12.79 44.96
N ARG A 764 22.13 13.17 45.91
CA ARG A 764 21.80 13.97 47.11
C ARG A 764 21.32 15.38 46.79
N ALA A 765 21.83 16.02 45.73
CA ALA A 765 21.30 17.30 45.27
C ALA A 765 19.91 17.16 44.64
N MET A 766 19.66 16.05 43.93
CA MET A 766 18.41 15.79 43.21
C MET A 766 17.28 15.37 44.15
N PHE A 767 17.58 14.55 45.15
CA PHE A 767 16.66 14.24 46.26
C PHE A 767 16.12 15.53 46.91
N LYS A 768 17.01 16.49 47.20
CA LYS A 768 16.65 17.81 47.77
C LYS A 768 15.87 18.75 46.84
N VAL A 769 15.82 18.47 45.54
CA VAL A 769 15.01 19.22 44.58
C VAL A 769 13.64 18.56 44.36
N ALA A 770 13.56 17.24 44.54
CA ALA A 770 12.30 16.49 44.51
C ALA A 770 11.49 16.57 45.81
N ASP A 771 12.15 16.57 46.98
CA ASP A 771 11.58 16.83 48.31
C ASP A 771 11.15 18.31 48.44
N GLY A 772 10.10 18.67 47.68
CA GLY A 772 9.58 20.03 47.57
C GLY A 772 8.91 20.51 48.85
N ASN A 773 8.59 19.59 49.77
CA ASN A 773 8.05 19.89 51.09
C ASN A 773 9.11 19.95 52.21
N SER A 774 10.36 19.53 51.93
CA SER A 774 11.50 19.47 52.86
C SER A 774 11.27 18.59 54.09
N SER A 775 10.59 17.46 53.92
CA SER A 775 10.34 16.47 54.99
C SER A 775 11.54 15.56 55.27
N GLY A 776 12.52 15.49 54.38
CA GLY A 776 13.59 14.50 54.41
C GLY A 776 13.20 13.14 53.81
N HIS A 777 12.01 13.05 53.23
CA HIS A 777 11.47 11.87 52.56
C HIS A 777 10.81 12.29 51.24
N VAL A 778 10.68 11.35 50.30
CA VAL A 778 10.07 11.57 48.99
C VAL A 778 8.82 10.70 48.87
N ASP A 779 7.66 11.33 48.74
CA ASP A 779 6.40 10.62 48.49
C ASP A 779 6.29 10.13 47.03
N PHE A 780 5.20 9.42 46.68
CA PHE A 780 5.05 8.87 45.32
C PHE A 780 4.97 9.95 44.22
N ASP A 781 4.33 11.09 44.47
CA ASP A 781 4.20 12.18 43.51
C ASP A 781 5.48 13.03 43.42
N GLU A 782 6.28 13.06 44.48
CA GLU A 782 7.64 13.63 44.51
C GLU A 782 8.66 12.67 43.87
N PHE A 783 8.49 11.35 43.99
CA PHE A 783 9.32 10.34 43.34
C PHE A 783 9.17 10.36 41.83
N LEU A 784 7.95 10.54 41.31
CA LEU A 784 7.73 10.73 39.87
C LEU A 784 8.48 11.98 39.36
N LYS A 785 8.49 13.08 40.12
CA LYS A 785 9.30 14.27 39.79
C LYS A 785 10.80 14.01 39.93
N LEU A 786 11.22 13.18 40.88
CA LEU A 786 12.62 12.76 41.03
C LEU A 786 13.08 12.00 39.80
N LEU A 787 12.26 11.10 39.25
CA LEU A 787 12.53 10.39 37.99
C LEU A 787 12.57 11.31 36.77
N ASP A 788 11.68 12.31 36.69
CA ASP A 788 11.73 13.36 35.65
C ASP A 788 13.02 14.19 35.76
N LEU A 789 13.47 14.50 36.99
CA LEU A 789 14.73 15.21 37.26
C LEU A 789 15.97 14.33 37.05
N ALA A 790 15.83 13.00 37.16
CA ALA A 790 16.91 12.01 37.10
C ALA A 790 17.65 11.95 35.76
N ASP A 791 17.20 12.64 34.71
CA ASP A 791 17.80 12.59 33.37
C ASP A 791 17.91 11.14 32.80
N ILE A 792 17.10 10.23 33.36
CA ILE A 792 16.74 8.94 32.71
C ILE A 792 15.95 9.24 31.43
N ASP A 793 15.26 10.38 31.38
CA ASP A 793 14.69 10.98 30.18
C ASP A 793 15.53 12.17 29.67
N GLY A 794 16.82 11.91 29.42
CA GLY A 794 17.80 12.89 28.92
C GLY A 794 17.35 13.63 27.66
N ASP A 795 16.88 14.86 27.85
CA ASP A 795 16.43 15.82 26.83
C ASP A 795 15.44 15.23 25.80
N ILE A 796 14.37 14.53 26.24
CA ILE A 796 13.12 14.55 25.46
C ILE A 796 12.54 15.97 25.53
N LYS A 797 13.11 16.84 24.69
CA LYS A 797 12.30 17.76 23.91
C LYS A 797 11.31 16.93 23.14
N VAL A 798 10.12 16.71 23.71
CA VAL A 798 8.97 16.22 22.94
C VAL A 798 8.84 17.20 21.77
N PRO A 799 9.10 16.78 20.51
CA PRO A 799 9.07 17.71 19.40
C PRO A 799 7.61 18.16 19.29
N SER A 800 7.34 19.43 19.57
CA SER A 800 6.00 19.97 19.85
C SER A 800 4.99 19.62 18.74
N ALA A 801 4.34 18.47 18.91
CA ALA A 801 3.38 17.81 18.02
C ALA A 801 3.70 17.88 16.50
N SER A 802 4.98 17.90 16.10
CA SER A 802 5.40 18.16 14.70
C SER A 802 4.68 19.35 14.04
N ARG A 803 4.36 20.41 14.78
CA ARG A 803 3.69 21.58 14.21
C ARG A 803 4.70 22.55 13.62
N ASP A 804 4.41 23.07 12.43
CA ASP A 804 5.16 24.23 11.90
C ASP A 804 4.90 25.48 12.75
N GLU A 805 5.66 26.56 12.50
CA GLU A 805 5.48 27.87 13.17
C GLU A 805 4.07 28.47 13.01
N ARG A 806 3.24 27.89 12.14
CA ARG A 806 1.86 28.30 11.82
C ARG A 806 0.82 27.36 12.46
N GLY A 807 1.24 26.34 13.20
CA GLY A 807 0.40 25.38 13.90
C GLY A 807 -0.07 24.16 13.09
N ASN A 808 0.41 23.99 11.85
CA ASN A 808 0.04 22.86 10.98
C ASN A 808 0.82 21.60 11.31
N ILE A 809 0.14 20.46 11.38
CA ILE A 809 0.78 19.14 11.50
C ILE A 809 1.64 18.90 10.25
N ARG A 810 2.93 18.59 10.45
CA ARG A 810 3.93 18.56 9.37
C ARG A 810 4.40 17.18 8.95
N ILE A 811 4.80 16.33 9.92
CA ILE A 811 5.53 15.05 9.72
C ILE A 811 6.84 15.27 8.93
N GLU A 812 7.98 15.21 9.63
CA GLU A 812 9.29 15.31 8.97
C GLU A 812 9.86 13.90 8.68
N PRO A 813 10.51 13.69 7.52
CA PRO A 813 11.18 12.41 7.23
C PRO A 813 12.40 12.21 8.15
N SER A 814 12.76 10.95 8.42
CA SER A 814 14.02 10.66 9.10
C SER A 814 15.24 11.10 8.27
N HIS A 815 16.20 11.71 8.94
CA HIS A 815 17.47 12.20 8.39
C HIS A 815 18.68 11.32 8.79
N GLU A 816 18.45 10.19 9.44
CA GLU A 816 19.49 9.22 9.80
C GLU A 816 20.11 8.54 8.56
N GLU A 817 21.39 8.18 8.61
CA GLU A 817 22.07 7.41 7.55
C GLU A 817 21.55 5.96 7.49
N TYR A 818 21.25 5.40 8.67
CA TYR A 818 20.53 4.14 8.85
C TYR A 818 19.53 4.30 9.99
N PHE A 819 18.36 3.69 9.90
CA PHE A 819 17.32 3.86 10.90
C PHE A 819 17.79 3.36 12.25
N GLY A 820 17.70 4.20 13.29
CA GLY A 820 18.18 3.90 14.64
C GLY A 820 19.64 4.25 14.91
N GLU A 821 20.31 4.94 13.99
CA GLU A 821 21.62 5.57 14.24
C GLU A 821 21.59 6.44 15.50
N THR A 822 20.54 7.26 15.66
CA THR A 822 20.36 8.15 16.81
C THR A 822 20.18 7.34 18.10
N LEU A 823 19.34 6.29 18.05
CA LEU A 823 19.11 5.37 19.17
C LEU A 823 20.41 4.66 19.60
N ARG A 824 21.26 4.27 18.64
CA ARG A 824 22.54 3.63 18.93
C ARG A 824 23.54 4.62 19.54
N LYS A 825 23.62 5.85 19.02
CA LYS A 825 24.46 6.93 19.56
C LYS A 825 24.10 7.26 21.01
N PHE A 826 22.82 7.39 21.34
CA PHE A 826 22.37 7.65 22.72
C PHE A 826 22.65 6.51 23.71
N ASN A 827 22.79 5.26 23.23
CA ASN A 827 23.08 4.09 24.07
C ASN A 827 24.55 3.67 24.04
N ALA A 828 25.43 4.44 23.39
CA ALA A 828 26.86 4.15 23.32
C ALA A 828 27.51 4.27 24.70
N GLY A 829 28.06 3.15 25.21
CA GLY A 829 28.71 3.07 26.52
C GLY A 829 28.01 2.15 27.53
N LYS A 830 26.74 1.80 27.31
CA LYS A 830 26.04 0.75 28.06
C LYS A 830 26.41 -0.63 27.48
N THR A 831 26.37 -1.70 28.30
CA THR A 831 26.94 -3.03 27.99
C THR A 831 26.56 -3.57 26.60
N GLN A 832 27.55 -3.63 25.70
CA GLN A 832 27.37 -3.41 24.26
C GLN A 832 26.47 -4.41 23.52
N ASN A 833 26.37 -5.68 23.94
CA ASN A 833 25.70 -6.71 23.15
C ASN A 833 24.21 -6.93 23.46
N ASN A 834 23.74 -6.53 24.65
CA ASN A 834 22.37 -6.86 25.10
C ASN A 834 21.35 -5.78 24.72
N VAL A 835 21.80 -4.54 24.61
CA VAL A 835 20.95 -3.37 24.31
C VAL A 835 20.64 -3.28 22.81
N GLU A 836 21.62 -3.52 21.93
CA GLU A 836 21.46 -3.31 20.48
C GLU A 836 20.34 -4.13 19.85
N PHE A 837 20.19 -5.42 20.19
CA PHE A 837 19.11 -6.23 19.61
C PHE A 837 17.73 -5.84 20.17
N ARG A 838 17.64 -5.31 21.40
CA ARG A 838 16.41 -4.72 21.95
C ARG A 838 16.04 -3.43 21.21
N LEU A 839 17.03 -2.59 20.89
CA LEU A 839 16.85 -1.40 20.03
C LEU A 839 16.43 -1.80 18.61
N ALA A 840 16.98 -2.87 18.03
CA ALA A 840 16.53 -3.36 16.72
C ALA A 840 15.07 -3.86 16.77
N ARG A 841 14.66 -4.48 17.89
CA ARG A 841 13.27 -4.89 18.14
C ARG A 841 12.29 -3.72 18.26
N SER A 842 12.71 -2.54 18.74
CA SER A 842 11.81 -1.37 18.81
C SER A 842 11.35 -0.89 17.42
N GLN A 843 12.12 -1.21 16.37
CA GLN A 843 11.79 -0.90 14.97
C GLN A 843 10.87 -1.92 14.30
N HIS A 844 10.44 -2.99 14.99
CA HIS A 844 9.59 -4.01 14.37
C HIS A 844 8.29 -3.43 13.79
N PHE A 845 7.71 -2.44 14.45
CA PHE A 845 6.47 -1.82 13.98
C PHE A 845 6.67 -0.99 12.70
N SER A 846 7.75 -0.21 12.60
CA SER A 846 8.12 0.49 11.37
C SER A 846 8.52 -0.46 10.24
N GLN A 847 9.10 -1.63 10.54
CA GLN A 847 9.36 -2.70 9.55
C GLN A 847 8.05 -3.31 9.01
N GLU A 848 7.06 -3.57 9.88
CA GLU A 848 5.73 -4.04 9.45
C GLU A 848 4.99 -2.98 8.61
N LEU A 849 5.06 -1.71 8.98
CA LEU A 849 4.48 -0.61 8.20
C LEU A 849 5.17 -0.41 6.85
N TYR A 850 6.49 -0.59 6.79
CA TYR A 850 7.23 -0.61 5.53
C TYR A 850 6.71 -1.71 4.61
N GLU A 851 6.54 -2.94 5.11
CA GLU A 851 6.01 -4.05 4.33
C GLU A 851 4.56 -3.78 3.86
N SER A 852 3.66 -3.42 4.78
CA SER A 852 2.23 -3.31 4.49
C SER A 852 1.82 -2.11 3.62
N ARG A 853 2.71 -1.11 3.48
CA ARG A 853 2.41 0.14 2.75
C ARG A 853 3.35 0.47 1.61
N ILE A 854 4.65 0.15 1.75
CA ILE A 854 5.70 0.57 0.82
C ILE A 854 6.17 -0.62 -0.01
N ALA A 855 6.66 -1.70 0.61
CA ALA A 855 7.23 -2.84 -0.12
C ALA A 855 6.16 -3.65 -0.88
N SER A 856 4.92 -3.66 -0.41
CA SER A 856 3.78 -4.29 -1.10
C SER A 856 3.15 -3.44 -2.21
N LEU A 857 3.57 -2.18 -2.35
CA LEU A 857 3.23 -1.33 -3.48
C LEU A 857 4.25 -1.46 -4.63
N GLN A 858 5.44 -2.01 -4.33
CA GLN A 858 6.54 -2.28 -5.26
C GLN A 858 6.36 -3.64 -5.94
#